data_AF-A0A4V3WKD6-F1
#
_entry.id   AF-A0A4V3WKD6-F1
#
_cell.length_a   1.000
_cell.length_b   1.000
_cell.length_c   1.000
_cell.angle_alpha   90.00
_cell.angle_beta   90.00
_cell.angle_gamma   90.00
#
_symmetry.space_group_name_H-M   'P 1'
#
loop_
_entity.id
_entity.type
_entity.pdbx_description
1 polymer ?
#
loop_
_entity_poly.entity_id
_entity_poly.type
_entity_poly.pdbx_seq_one_letter_code
_entity_poly.pdbx_strand_id
1 'polypeptide(L)'
;MENHPLKAIIFSLLLALTIRGGSATRILNEDEEVLAVPTIAPVLPTVTPPGAIAPVAAASTVVGLATPDHPFTFFLHDILGGSNPSTRAVTGIVTNPAVNGQVPFAKPNGAVLPINNGVPTDNANSAVINNNNVPFLTGLSGNTQNVIQNNGNNNVVNGGGFGFPALNAAQLPSGSALQKLMFGTLTAFDDELTEGHELGSGLVGKAQGFYVASSEDGSSQTMVFTAMFESGGYVDSLCFFGVHRMAVSESQLAIMGGTGKFVNAKGFATVKTFPAANQHNTDGVETLLEITVSILLKYSSAALECRFGSFMFGKKNFVSFPFAFYINFWAAMAGIGGFEAVLVFKISSMNSSVMFSDNLSLEGMEGVVSVIPNEKKQLLTTRSWDFMGFPQEVKRVGAESNIIVGMLDTGIWPESDSFSDDGFGPPPSKWNGTCQSSSNFTCNNKIIGAKYYRIGGNFPPGDFQSPRDSEGHGSHTSSTAAGRLVSNASLFGLAPGTARGAVPSARIAVYKICWSDGCNTADILAAFDDAIADGVDLISLSVGGFIPLNYFDDVIAIGAFHSMKNGILTSNSAGNSGPSSASIKNFSPWSLSVAASTIDRKFVTKVMLGNNMIYEGISINTFDLNSMYPLIYGGDAPNTTAGYDGSESRYCYPGSLNTTLVNGTIVLCDQLHDGTSTLQAGAIGTVMQGDRFKDVAFLFPLSASYMTPQKGSQVSLYINSTSNPTANIAKSIERKDKLAPFVVSFSSRGPNPITTDILKPDLTAPGVDILAAWSEATTATGSEGDTRVVPYNIISGTSMSCPHAAGAAAYVKSFNPEWSPAAIKSALMTTASPMSVETNSDAEFAYGAGHIDPVKAANPGLVYDIREADYVTFLCGQGYSNKSLSLVTGDNSTTCTKANNGTVWDLNMPSFALSTQSSTAPITRVFHRTVTNFGSPVSVYQATVVPPPGLEVRVDPSVLTFKSLGQKQSFVVTVNGTISKYVLSGSLVWDDGVYQVRSPIVASLN
;
A
#
# COMPACT_ATOMS: atom_id res chain seq x y z
N MET A 1 -0.12 64.69 -6.32
CA MET A 1 -0.08 66.09 -5.84
C MET A 1 -1.14 66.27 -4.77
N GLU A 2 -0.99 67.33 -4.00
CA GLU A 2 -1.79 67.80 -2.87
C GLU A 2 -3.33 67.85 -3.01
N ASN A 3 -3.99 67.82 -1.82
CA ASN A 3 -5.19 68.59 -1.41
C ASN A 3 -6.56 68.36 -2.12
N HIS A 4 -7.72 68.43 -1.46
CA HIS A 4 -8.10 68.37 -0.03
C HIS A 4 -9.62 68.01 0.10
N PRO A 5 -10.19 67.75 1.31
CA PRO A 5 -11.53 67.16 1.48
C PRO A 5 -12.66 68.19 1.73
N LEU A 6 -13.94 67.74 1.81
CA LEU A 6 -14.89 68.28 2.80
C LEU A 6 -16.18 67.43 3.06
N LYS A 7 -16.47 67.22 4.36
CA LYS A 7 -17.78 67.25 5.08
C LYS A 7 -19.11 66.78 4.42
N ALA A 8 -19.60 65.63 4.92
CA ALA A 8 -20.68 65.49 5.92
C ALA A 8 -22.19 65.75 5.63
N ILE A 9 -23.01 64.91 6.31
CA ILE A 9 -24.21 65.25 7.13
C ILE A 9 -25.65 65.16 6.53
N ILE A 10 -26.47 64.30 7.19
CA ILE A 10 -27.94 64.37 7.47
C ILE A 10 -29.03 63.79 6.50
N PHE A 11 -29.83 62.89 7.11
CA PHE A 11 -31.27 62.53 6.97
C PHE A 11 -31.91 61.95 5.68
N SER A 12 -32.18 60.63 5.75
CA SER A 12 -33.48 60.04 6.15
C SER A 12 -34.85 60.42 5.53
N LEU A 13 -35.59 59.34 5.20
CA LEU A 13 -37.03 59.04 5.42
C LEU A 13 -38.10 59.21 4.29
N LEU A 14 -38.62 58.03 3.88
CA LEU A 14 -40.04 57.61 3.75
C LEU A 14 -41.05 58.24 2.75
N LEU A 15 -41.54 57.39 1.83
CA LEU A 15 -42.96 57.12 1.49
C LEU A 15 -42.98 55.74 0.75
N ALA A 16 -43.78 54.70 1.04
CA ALA A 16 -45.23 54.54 1.27
C ALA A 16 -46.07 54.72 -0.02
N LEU A 17 -47.11 53.93 -0.35
CA LEU A 17 -47.91 52.93 0.41
C LEU A 17 -48.77 52.01 -0.52
N THR A 18 -49.42 50.97 0.03
CA THR A 18 -50.72 50.33 -0.41
C THR A 18 -50.84 49.56 -1.76
N ILE A 19 -51.83 48.64 -1.99
CA ILE A 19 -52.51 47.59 -1.17
C ILE A 19 -53.44 46.72 -2.08
N ARG A 20 -53.68 45.42 -1.75
CA ARG A 20 -54.78 44.47 -2.20
C ARG A 20 -55.09 44.36 -3.73
N GLY A 21 -55.48 43.23 -4.32
CA GLY A 21 -55.98 41.93 -3.83
C GLY A 21 -57.20 41.51 -4.67
N GLY A 22 -57.36 40.22 -5.01
CA GLY A 22 -58.49 39.74 -5.82
C GLY A 22 -58.59 38.21 -5.88
N SER A 23 -59.82 37.67 -5.91
CA SER A 23 -60.13 36.24 -5.74
C SER A 23 -61.01 35.69 -6.87
N ALA A 24 -60.84 34.42 -7.25
CA ALA A 24 -61.86 33.59 -7.92
C ALA A 24 -61.50 32.09 -7.87
N THR A 25 -62.49 31.20 -8.02
CA THR A 25 -62.36 29.72 -7.94
C THR A 25 -63.20 28.98 -8.98
N ARG A 26 -62.70 27.82 -9.44
CA ARG A 26 -63.37 26.64 -10.07
C ARG A 26 -62.23 25.62 -10.38
N ILE A 27 -62.28 24.30 -10.15
CA ILE A 27 -63.33 23.26 -10.02
C ILE A 27 -64.01 22.86 -11.33
N LEU A 28 -63.70 21.64 -11.78
CA LEU A 28 -64.60 20.57 -12.25
C LEU A 28 -63.88 19.20 -12.12
N ASN A 29 -64.64 18.09 -12.16
CA ASN A 29 -64.21 16.69 -11.87
C ASN A 29 -64.39 15.78 -13.11
N GLU A 30 -64.36 14.45 -12.88
CA GLU A 30 -64.89 13.33 -13.70
C GLU A 30 -63.93 12.82 -14.82
N ASP A 31 -63.72 11.51 -15.04
CA ASP A 31 -64.28 10.31 -14.36
C ASP A 31 -63.42 9.02 -14.51
N GLU A 32 -63.82 7.91 -13.87
CA GLU A 32 -63.21 6.57 -13.91
C GLU A 32 -63.67 5.70 -15.12
N GLU A 33 -62.90 4.67 -15.52
CA GLU A 33 -63.47 3.32 -15.77
C GLU A 33 -62.41 2.18 -15.69
N VAL A 34 -62.86 0.91 -15.79
CA VAL A 34 -62.18 -0.31 -15.28
C VAL A 34 -62.31 -1.49 -16.29
N LEU A 35 -61.69 -2.66 -15.98
CA LEU A 35 -61.85 -4.01 -16.60
C LEU A 35 -60.91 -4.35 -17.78
N ALA A 36 -60.52 -5.61 -18.05
CA ALA A 36 -60.46 -6.85 -17.24
C ALA A 36 -59.53 -7.92 -17.90
N VAL A 37 -59.28 -9.02 -17.19
CA VAL A 37 -58.42 -10.17 -17.58
C VAL A 37 -59.20 -11.24 -18.36
N PRO A 38 -58.54 -12.02 -19.26
CA PRO A 38 -58.90 -13.42 -19.49
C PRO A 38 -57.75 -14.41 -19.19
N THR A 39 -58.09 -15.59 -18.66
CA THR A 39 -57.19 -16.70 -18.32
C THR A 39 -57.51 -17.96 -19.14
N ILE A 40 -56.49 -18.78 -19.45
CA ILE A 40 -56.66 -20.17 -19.95
C ILE A 40 -55.63 -21.10 -19.25
N ALA A 41 -56.00 -22.37 -19.07
CA ALA A 41 -55.36 -23.35 -18.18
C ALA A 41 -54.43 -24.37 -18.92
N PRO A 42 -53.63 -25.20 -18.20
CA PRO A 42 -52.57 -26.02 -18.79
C PRO A 42 -53.01 -27.45 -19.19
N VAL A 43 -52.14 -28.15 -19.94
CA VAL A 43 -52.31 -29.56 -20.37
C VAL A 43 -51.00 -30.35 -20.21
N LEU A 44 -51.10 -31.61 -19.76
CA LEU A 44 -50.02 -32.61 -19.64
C LEU A 44 -50.24 -33.76 -20.66
N PRO A 45 -49.23 -34.57 -21.06
CA PRO A 45 -49.18 -35.95 -20.52
C PRO A 45 -47.81 -36.72 -20.50
N THR A 46 -47.67 -37.65 -19.53
CA THR A 46 -47.02 -39.01 -19.54
C THR A 46 -45.78 -39.32 -20.43
N VAL A 47 -44.62 -39.81 -19.95
CA VAL A 47 -44.32 -41.19 -19.40
C VAL A 47 -44.55 -42.30 -20.46
N THR A 48 -43.60 -43.18 -20.88
CA THR A 48 -42.70 -44.11 -20.10
C THR A 48 -41.45 -44.58 -20.90
N PRO A 49 -40.28 -44.90 -20.26
CA PRO A 49 -39.13 -45.68 -20.84
C PRO A 49 -39.34 -47.23 -20.73
N PRO A 50 -38.38 -48.20 -20.93
CA PRO A 50 -36.91 -48.14 -21.24
C PRO A 50 -36.40 -49.16 -22.33
N GLY A 51 -35.07 -49.40 -22.44
CA GLY A 51 -34.46 -50.55 -23.17
C GLY A 51 -32.91 -50.60 -23.18
N ALA A 52 -32.29 -51.79 -23.03
CA ALA A 52 -30.83 -51.97 -23.01
C ALA A 52 -30.38 -53.35 -23.55
N ILE A 53 -29.36 -53.40 -24.43
CA ILE A 53 -28.72 -54.63 -24.97
C ILE A 53 -27.22 -54.39 -25.27
N ALA A 54 -26.39 -55.39 -24.96
CA ALA A 54 -25.04 -55.64 -25.49
C ALA A 54 -24.79 -57.16 -25.46
N PRO A 55 -23.70 -57.74 -26.03
CA PRO A 55 -22.69 -57.21 -26.96
C PRO A 55 -22.61 -58.05 -28.28
N VAL A 56 -21.53 -57.93 -29.09
CA VAL A 56 -20.68 -59.05 -29.60
C VAL A 56 -19.74 -58.63 -30.76
N ALA A 57 -18.43 -58.84 -30.51
CA ALA A 57 -17.27 -59.13 -31.39
C ALA A 57 -17.15 -58.70 -32.88
N ALA A 58 -16.03 -57.98 -33.13
CA ALA A 58 -14.98 -58.24 -34.15
C ALA A 58 -15.30 -58.14 -35.68
N ALA A 59 -14.41 -57.67 -36.55
CA ALA A 59 -12.97 -57.40 -36.42
C ALA A 59 -12.49 -56.24 -37.32
N SER A 60 -11.42 -55.54 -36.92
CA SER A 60 -10.65 -54.64 -37.79
C SER A 60 -9.19 -54.52 -37.34
N THR A 61 -8.24 -54.79 -38.23
CA THR A 61 -6.82 -54.57 -38.00
C THR A 61 -6.46 -53.09 -38.19
N VAL A 62 -5.99 -52.44 -37.14
CA VAL A 62 -5.42 -51.08 -37.20
C VAL A 62 -4.06 -51.09 -36.48
N VAL A 63 -3.03 -50.54 -37.11
CA VAL A 63 -1.73 -50.32 -36.48
C VAL A 63 -1.90 -49.21 -35.44
N GLY A 64 -1.77 -49.54 -34.16
CA GLY A 64 -2.13 -48.64 -33.07
C GLY A 64 -1.15 -47.47 -32.91
N LEU A 65 -1.57 -46.27 -33.29
CA LEU A 65 -1.08 -45.05 -32.64
C LEU A 65 -1.86 -44.89 -31.34
N ALA A 66 -1.16 -44.98 -30.20
CA ALA A 66 -1.75 -44.76 -28.89
C ALA A 66 -2.05 -43.27 -28.66
N THR A 67 -3.11 -43.01 -27.89
CA THR A 67 -3.53 -41.67 -27.46
C THR A 67 -2.93 -41.32 -26.06
N PRO A 68 -3.46 -40.37 -25.28
CA PRO A 68 -2.67 -39.26 -24.75
C PRO A 68 -2.20 -39.45 -23.29
N ASP A 69 -1.66 -38.38 -22.71
CA ASP A 69 -1.55 -38.15 -21.27
C ASP A 69 -0.73 -39.18 -20.46
N HIS A 70 0.61 -39.09 -20.57
CA HIS A 70 1.53 -39.74 -19.64
C HIS A 70 2.45 -38.70 -18.97
N PRO A 71 2.45 -38.60 -17.63
CA PRO A 71 3.52 -37.92 -16.91
C PRO A 71 4.82 -38.73 -17.01
N PHE A 72 5.96 -38.06 -16.93
CA PHE A 72 7.27 -38.73 -16.93
C PHE A 72 8.03 -38.45 -15.64
N THR A 73 8.81 -39.43 -15.20
CA THR A 73 9.51 -39.42 -13.91
C THR A 73 11.01 -39.47 -14.14
N PHE A 74 11.77 -38.72 -13.34
CA PHE A 74 13.22 -38.76 -13.33
C PHE A 74 13.75 -38.51 -11.90
N PHE A 75 14.98 -38.92 -11.65
CA PHE A 75 15.59 -38.92 -10.31
C PHE A 75 16.78 -37.97 -10.23
N LEU A 76 16.86 -37.19 -9.14
CA LEU A 76 18.01 -36.36 -8.78
C LEU A 76 18.67 -36.94 -7.52
N HIS A 77 19.99 -37.11 -7.57
CA HIS A 77 20.82 -37.60 -6.47
C HIS A 77 21.52 -36.44 -5.73
N ASP A 78 22.17 -36.70 -4.60
CA ASP A 78 23.07 -35.80 -3.86
C ASP A 78 22.54 -34.44 -3.32
N ILE A 79 21.29 -34.06 -3.55
CA ILE A 79 20.76 -32.70 -3.24
C ILE A 79 21.00 -32.26 -1.78
N LEU A 80 20.91 -33.17 -0.79
CA LEU A 80 21.05 -32.86 0.65
C LEU A 80 22.20 -33.58 1.36
N GLY A 81 23.21 -33.99 0.60
CA GLY A 81 24.44 -34.62 1.10
C GLY A 81 24.57 -36.09 0.73
N GLY A 82 25.83 -36.49 0.53
CA GLY A 82 26.30 -37.80 0.10
C GLY A 82 27.83 -37.83 0.11
N SER A 83 28.45 -38.85 -0.49
CA SER A 83 29.90 -39.06 -0.41
C SER A 83 30.73 -38.09 -1.26
N ASN A 84 30.19 -37.64 -2.41
CA ASN A 84 30.88 -36.79 -3.38
C ASN A 84 29.93 -35.72 -3.97
N PRO A 85 29.37 -34.80 -3.16
CA PRO A 85 28.31 -33.91 -3.61
C PRO A 85 28.71 -33.07 -4.83
N SER A 86 27.97 -33.25 -5.93
CA SER A 86 27.85 -32.29 -7.05
C SER A 86 27.44 -30.91 -6.54
N THR A 87 26.60 -30.89 -5.50
CA THR A 87 26.07 -29.68 -4.88
C THR A 87 27.16 -28.86 -4.19
N ARG A 88 27.20 -27.56 -4.48
CA ARG A 88 28.07 -26.60 -3.81
C ARG A 88 27.22 -25.69 -2.94
N ALA A 89 27.50 -25.71 -1.64
CA ALA A 89 27.01 -24.69 -0.72
C ALA A 89 27.62 -23.33 -1.11
N VAL A 90 26.95 -22.62 -2.02
CA VAL A 90 27.27 -21.23 -2.36
C VAL A 90 26.70 -20.36 -1.26
N THR A 91 27.34 -20.44 -0.09
CA THR A 91 27.25 -19.43 0.96
C THR A 91 27.85 -18.14 0.40
N GLY A 92 27.05 -17.42 -0.38
CA GLY A 92 27.40 -16.10 -0.89
C GLY A 92 27.78 -15.24 0.30
N ILE A 93 29.04 -14.84 0.38
CA ILE A 93 29.54 -14.00 1.46
C ILE A 93 28.78 -12.69 1.36
N VAL A 94 27.79 -12.50 2.24
CA VAL A 94 27.23 -11.19 2.53
C VAL A 94 28.41 -10.34 2.98
N THR A 95 28.81 -9.41 2.11
CA THR A 95 30.11 -8.74 2.14
C THR A 95 30.41 -8.19 3.53
N ASN A 96 31.57 -8.55 4.08
CA ASN A 96 32.01 -8.31 5.46
C ASN A 96 31.30 -7.10 6.13
N PRO A 97 30.34 -7.32 7.05
CA PRO A 97 29.57 -6.26 7.71
C PRO A 97 30.39 -5.28 8.56
N ALA A 98 31.70 -5.50 8.72
CA ALA A 98 32.62 -4.54 9.34
C ALA A 98 33.18 -3.49 8.36
N VAL A 99 32.93 -3.61 7.04
CA VAL A 99 33.52 -2.75 6.00
C VAL A 99 32.47 -1.86 5.31
N ASN A 100 31.23 -2.32 5.18
CA ASN A 100 30.09 -1.52 4.72
C ASN A 100 28.94 -1.61 5.73
N GLY A 101 28.16 -0.54 5.86
CA GLY A 101 27.20 -0.34 6.96
C GLY A 101 26.16 -1.44 7.14
N GLN A 102 25.76 -1.67 8.40
CA GLN A 102 24.90 -2.79 8.81
C GLN A 102 23.54 -2.82 8.10
N VAL A 103 23.15 -4.00 7.64
CA VAL A 103 21.75 -4.29 7.25
C VAL A 103 20.96 -4.59 8.54
N PRO A 104 19.81 -3.93 8.83
CA PRO A 104 19.22 -3.89 10.19
C PRO A 104 18.77 -5.22 10.84
N PHE A 105 18.83 -6.34 10.13
CA PHE A 105 18.37 -7.66 10.58
C PHE A 105 19.44 -8.76 10.50
N ALA A 106 20.66 -8.45 10.04
CA ALA A 106 21.75 -9.42 9.92
C ALA A 106 22.73 -9.32 11.10
N LYS A 107 22.72 -10.31 12.01
CA LYS A 107 23.85 -10.52 12.94
C LYS A 107 24.95 -11.32 12.23
N PRO A 108 26.24 -10.94 12.34
CA PRO A 108 27.32 -11.76 11.82
C PRO A 108 27.34 -13.13 12.51
N ASN A 109 27.15 -14.19 11.73
CA ASN A 109 27.41 -15.54 12.20
C ASN A 109 28.93 -15.76 12.19
N GLY A 110 29.52 -16.24 13.29
CA GLY A 110 30.97 -16.32 13.45
C GLY A 110 31.59 -17.27 12.42
N ALA A 111 32.23 -16.71 11.39
CA ALA A 111 32.52 -17.45 10.16
C ALA A 111 33.63 -18.52 10.32
N VAL A 112 33.21 -19.77 10.57
CA VAL A 112 34.06 -20.97 10.42
C VAL A 112 33.25 -22.09 9.75
N LEU A 113 33.31 -22.15 8.42
CA LEU A 113 33.02 -23.36 7.64
C LEU A 113 34.26 -23.68 6.79
N PRO A 114 35.02 -24.74 7.11
CA PRO A 114 36.24 -25.06 6.37
C PRO A 114 35.91 -25.78 5.06
N ILE A 115 35.85 -25.02 3.97
CA ILE A 115 35.82 -25.57 2.60
C ILE A 115 37.23 -25.44 2.02
N ASN A 116 37.89 -26.57 1.75
CA ASN A 116 39.21 -26.59 1.13
C ASN A 116 39.19 -26.04 -0.32
N ASN A 117 40.35 -25.62 -0.82
CA ASN A 117 40.60 -24.96 -2.11
C ASN A 117 40.34 -23.43 -2.19
N GLY A 118 40.23 -22.74 -1.05
CA GLY A 118 40.46 -21.29 -1.00
C GLY A 118 41.96 -20.95 -1.03
N VAL A 119 42.39 -20.00 -1.86
CA VAL A 119 43.78 -19.51 -1.90
C VAL A 119 43.98 -18.47 -0.77
N PRO A 120 44.96 -18.64 0.15
CA PRO A 120 45.22 -17.66 1.19
C PRO A 120 45.78 -16.34 0.66
N THR A 121 45.25 -15.21 1.13
CA THR A 121 45.90 -13.89 1.00
C THR A 121 46.78 -13.65 2.23
N ASP A 122 48.06 -13.38 2.00
CA ASP A 122 49.08 -13.28 3.05
C ASP A 122 48.86 -12.06 3.95
N ASN A 123 48.45 -12.29 5.21
CA ASN A 123 48.47 -11.29 6.28
C ASN A 123 49.63 -11.61 7.22
N ALA A 124 50.67 -10.80 7.17
CA ALA A 124 52.03 -11.10 7.63
C ALA A 124 52.22 -11.24 9.17
N ASN A 125 51.65 -12.30 9.76
CA ASN A 125 51.78 -12.64 11.18
C ASN A 125 51.83 -14.17 11.45
N SER A 126 52.50 -14.92 10.57
CA SER A 126 53.15 -16.22 10.85
C SER A 126 52.37 -17.32 11.61
N ALA A 127 51.04 -17.37 11.44
CA ALA A 127 50.20 -18.56 11.69
C ALA A 127 50.36 -19.30 13.04
N VAL A 128 50.41 -18.59 14.18
CA VAL A 128 50.34 -19.20 15.52
C VAL A 128 49.02 -18.86 16.22
N ILE A 129 48.26 -19.90 16.61
CA ILE A 129 47.04 -19.78 17.43
C ILE A 129 47.42 -19.81 18.91
N ASN A 130 46.78 -18.97 19.73
CA ASN A 130 46.90 -18.97 21.19
C ASN A 130 45.52 -18.79 21.86
N ASN A 131 45.50 -18.60 23.17
CA ASN A 131 44.27 -18.58 23.97
C ASN A 131 43.32 -17.39 23.69
N ASN A 132 43.74 -16.39 22.90
CA ASN A 132 42.91 -15.27 22.47
C ASN A 132 42.21 -15.48 21.11
N ASN A 133 42.50 -16.58 20.40
CA ASN A 133 41.95 -16.87 19.07
C ASN A 133 41.47 -18.33 18.91
N VAL A 134 40.88 -18.89 19.97
CA VAL A 134 40.08 -20.14 19.94
C VAL A 134 38.59 -19.80 20.02
N PRO A 135 37.75 -20.21 19.04
CA PRO A 135 36.30 -20.01 19.14
C PRO A 135 35.64 -20.93 20.17
N PHE A 136 34.98 -20.35 21.18
CA PHE A 136 34.06 -21.07 22.06
C PHE A 136 32.63 -21.01 21.49
N LEU A 137 31.89 -22.12 21.50
CA LEU A 137 30.45 -22.10 21.26
C LEU A 137 29.73 -21.52 22.48
N THR A 138 28.84 -20.55 22.26
CA THR A 138 27.83 -20.12 23.23
C THR A 138 26.45 -20.03 22.59
N GLY A 139 25.53 -20.87 23.06
CA GLY A 139 24.09 -20.76 22.80
C GLY A 139 23.36 -20.14 23.98
N LEU A 140 22.18 -19.55 23.75
CA LEU A 140 21.41 -18.79 24.75
C LEU A 140 20.61 -19.68 25.74
N SER A 141 21.26 -20.68 26.33
CA SER A 141 20.80 -21.38 27.54
C SER A 141 21.96 -22.18 28.14
N GLY A 142 22.26 -21.98 29.43
CA GLY A 142 23.33 -22.72 30.12
C GLY A 142 23.00 -24.19 30.35
N ASN A 143 24.04 -25.05 30.33
CA ASN A 143 24.04 -26.49 30.60
C ASN A 143 23.22 -27.40 29.65
N THR A 144 23.90 -28.12 28.73
CA THR A 144 24.20 -29.57 28.91
C THR A 144 24.98 -30.21 27.75
N GLN A 145 25.83 -31.18 28.11
CA GLN A 145 26.38 -32.32 27.35
C GLN A 145 27.10 -32.15 25.99
N ASN A 146 28.20 -32.89 25.85
CA ASN A 146 28.98 -33.01 24.61
C ASN A 146 28.40 -34.11 23.70
N VAL A 147 28.21 -33.81 22.41
CA VAL A 147 27.67 -34.77 21.41
C VAL A 147 28.78 -35.58 20.70
N ILE A 148 30.05 -35.38 21.05
CA ILE A 148 31.18 -36.20 20.55
C ILE A 148 32.01 -36.71 21.75
N GLN A 149 31.95 -38.02 22.01
CA GLN A 149 32.94 -38.72 22.83
C GLN A 149 34.12 -39.15 21.96
N ASN A 150 35.27 -38.49 22.10
CA ASN A 150 36.53 -39.07 21.64
C ASN A 150 37.11 -39.95 22.75
N ASN A 151 36.79 -41.25 22.71
CA ASN A 151 37.29 -42.22 23.68
C ASN A 151 38.66 -42.72 23.20
N GLY A 152 39.72 -42.10 23.72
CA GLY A 152 41.03 -42.10 23.07
C GLY A 152 41.71 -43.46 22.97
N ASN A 153 41.94 -43.92 21.74
CA ASN A 153 43.05 -44.81 21.41
C ASN A 153 43.58 -44.50 20.00
N ASN A 154 44.89 -44.61 19.79
CA ASN A 154 45.54 -44.20 18.55
C ASN A 154 45.44 -45.24 17.43
N ASN A 155 45.66 -44.76 16.19
CA ASN A 155 46.13 -45.48 15.01
C ASN A 155 45.10 -46.23 14.11
N VAL A 156 44.57 -45.50 13.11
CA VAL A 156 44.71 -45.91 11.70
C VAL A 156 45.07 -44.69 10.85
N VAL A 157 46.22 -44.74 10.17
CA VAL A 157 46.50 -43.95 8.96
C VAL A 157 47.10 -44.89 7.93
N ASN A 158 46.38 -45.14 6.83
CA ASN A 158 46.91 -45.52 5.51
C ASN A 158 45.76 -45.74 4.52
N GLY A 159 45.95 -45.33 3.26
CA GLY A 159 44.91 -45.30 2.23
C GLY A 159 44.40 -43.89 1.97
N GLY A 160 44.32 -43.49 0.70
CA GLY A 160 43.95 -42.12 0.32
C GLY A 160 42.44 -41.89 0.32
N GLY A 161 41.99 -40.86 1.03
CA GLY A 161 40.59 -40.42 1.07
C GLY A 161 40.30 -39.62 2.33
N PHE A 162 40.16 -38.30 2.23
CA PHE A 162 39.82 -37.43 3.36
C PHE A 162 38.31 -37.42 3.65
N GLY A 163 37.74 -38.60 3.87
CA GLY A 163 36.33 -38.78 4.25
C GLY A 163 36.11 -38.44 5.72
N PHE A 164 35.46 -37.30 5.99
CA PHE A 164 34.80 -37.02 7.26
C PHE A 164 33.29 -37.25 7.11
N PRO A 165 32.58 -37.75 8.13
CA PRO A 165 31.17 -38.09 8.01
C PRO A 165 30.30 -36.83 7.81
N ALA A 166 29.69 -36.71 6.63
CA ALA A 166 28.64 -35.73 6.39
C ALA A 166 27.40 -36.11 7.20
N LEU A 167 27.04 -35.28 8.19
CA LEU A 167 25.79 -35.43 8.92
C LEU A 167 24.62 -35.02 8.02
N ASN A 168 23.89 -36.01 7.50
CA ASN A 168 22.69 -35.77 6.70
C ASN A 168 21.63 -35.03 7.55
N ALA A 169 21.11 -33.91 7.04
CA ALA A 169 20.19 -33.05 7.79
C ALA A 169 18.86 -33.74 8.18
N ALA A 170 18.45 -34.78 7.45
CA ALA A 170 17.29 -35.61 7.78
C ALA A 170 17.51 -36.59 8.96
N GLN A 171 18.76 -36.78 9.41
CA GLN A 171 19.08 -37.60 10.59
C GLN A 171 19.17 -36.77 11.89
N LEU A 172 19.04 -35.43 11.82
CA LEU A 172 19.07 -34.55 12.98
C LEU A 172 17.69 -34.48 13.66
N PRO A 173 17.59 -34.69 14.99
CA PRO A 173 16.33 -34.52 15.71
C PRO A 173 15.71 -33.14 15.51
N SER A 174 14.41 -33.10 15.20
CA SER A 174 13.66 -31.88 14.90
C SER A 174 13.82 -30.81 15.98
N GLY A 175 14.37 -29.65 15.61
CA GLY A 175 14.64 -28.55 16.54
C GLY A 175 16.08 -28.50 17.05
N SER A 176 16.98 -29.32 16.51
CA SER A 176 18.42 -29.22 16.78
C SER A 176 18.98 -27.82 16.46
N ALA A 177 19.96 -27.37 17.23
CA ALA A 177 20.55 -26.04 17.05
C ALA A 177 21.24 -25.85 15.68
N LEU A 178 21.64 -26.95 15.03
CA LEU A 178 22.30 -26.92 13.72
C LEU A 178 21.30 -26.66 12.58
N GLN A 179 20.05 -27.15 12.66
CA GLN A 179 19.00 -26.85 11.68
C GLN A 179 18.68 -25.33 11.63
N LYS A 180 18.65 -24.67 12.80
CA LYS A 180 18.44 -23.21 12.89
C LYS A 180 19.54 -22.37 12.26
N LEU A 181 20.76 -22.90 12.17
CA LEU A 181 21.88 -22.23 11.50
C LEU A 181 21.80 -22.33 9.97
N MET A 182 20.96 -23.23 9.43
CA MET A 182 20.80 -23.43 7.98
C MET A 182 19.72 -22.54 7.37
N PHE A 183 18.79 -21.96 8.14
CA PHE A 183 17.72 -21.11 7.60
C PHE A 183 18.26 -19.93 6.78
N GLY A 184 17.72 -19.71 5.58
CA GLY A 184 18.22 -18.72 4.63
C GLY A 184 19.51 -19.11 3.89
N THR A 185 20.12 -20.27 4.18
CA THR A 185 21.24 -20.79 3.38
C THR A 185 20.76 -21.17 1.99
N LEU A 186 21.46 -20.67 0.98
CA LEU A 186 21.30 -21.06 -0.42
C LEU A 186 22.38 -22.09 -0.79
N THR A 187 21.97 -23.23 -1.32
CA THR A 187 22.86 -24.23 -1.93
C THR A 187 22.60 -24.25 -3.43
N ALA A 188 23.65 -24.25 -4.25
CA ALA A 188 23.56 -24.43 -5.69
C ALA A 188 23.88 -25.89 -6.06
N PHE A 189 23.22 -26.40 -7.10
CA PHE A 189 23.36 -27.79 -7.53
C PHE A 189 23.47 -27.93 -9.06
N ASP A 190 24.08 -29.03 -9.50
CA ASP A 190 24.45 -29.36 -10.89
C ASP A 190 24.48 -30.88 -11.03
N ASP A 191 23.30 -31.48 -10.91
CA ASP A 191 23.14 -32.89 -10.56
C ASP A 191 22.76 -33.73 -11.79
N GLU A 192 23.21 -34.98 -11.83
CA GLU A 192 22.91 -35.89 -12.94
C GLU A 192 21.52 -36.51 -12.79
N LEU A 193 20.76 -36.50 -13.90
CA LEU A 193 19.38 -37.00 -13.96
C LEU A 193 19.36 -38.42 -14.48
N THR A 194 18.63 -39.29 -13.80
CA THR A 194 18.60 -40.74 -14.12
C THR A 194 17.19 -41.27 -14.32
N GLU A 195 17.07 -42.36 -15.11
CA GLU A 195 15.81 -43.07 -15.38
C GLU A 195 15.24 -43.80 -14.13
N GLY A 196 16.09 -44.15 -13.17
CA GLY A 196 15.74 -44.93 -11.99
C GLY A 196 16.68 -44.69 -10.80
N HIS A 197 16.26 -45.16 -9.62
CA HIS A 197 16.99 -45.00 -8.35
C HIS A 197 18.11 -46.04 -8.12
N GLU A 198 18.43 -46.87 -9.10
CA GLU A 198 19.39 -47.97 -8.96
C GLU A 198 20.76 -47.61 -9.55
N LEU A 199 21.83 -48.05 -8.87
CA LEU A 199 23.20 -47.72 -9.27
C LEU A 199 23.56 -48.44 -10.58
N GLY A 200 23.81 -47.65 -11.63
CA GLY A 200 23.92 -48.11 -13.01
C GLY A 200 22.71 -47.77 -13.90
N SER A 201 21.70 -47.06 -13.39
CA SER A 201 20.62 -46.47 -14.20
C SER A 201 21.15 -45.62 -15.36
N GLY A 202 20.40 -45.58 -16.46
CA GLY A 202 20.68 -44.67 -17.59
C GLY A 202 20.61 -43.19 -17.20
N LEU A 203 21.50 -42.38 -17.78
CA LEU A 203 21.55 -40.93 -17.69
C LEU A 203 20.54 -40.30 -18.67
N VAL A 204 19.56 -39.55 -18.17
CA VAL A 204 18.61 -38.78 -18.99
C VAL A 204 19.03 -37.33 -19.22
N GLY A 205 19.94 -36.77 -18.43
CA GLY A 205 20.38 -35.38 -18.56
C GLY A 205 21.01 -34.81 -17.28
N LYS A 206 20.93 -33.48 -17.09
CA LYS A 206 21.45 -32.75 -15.91
C LYS A 206 20.45 -31.69 -15.41
N ALA A 207 20.44 -31.40 -14.11
CA ALA A 207 19.66 -30.31 -13.53
C ALA A 207 20.55 -29.29 -12.79
N GLN A 208 20.44 -28.03 -13.19
CA GLN A 208 21.17 -26.91 -12.59
C GLN A 208 20.22 -25.95 -11.90
N GLY A 209 20.55 -25.55 -10.69
CA GLY A 209 19.69 -24.67 -9.90
C GLY A 209 20.20 -24.37 -8.51
N PHE A 210 19.28 -23.96 -7.64
CA PHE A 210 19.53 -23.76 -6.23
C PHE A 210 18.29 -24.10 -5.39
N TYR A 211 18.51 -24.36 -4.10
CA TYR A 211 17.46 -24.37 -3.10
C TYR A 211 17.86 -23.50 -1.90
N VAL A 212 16.86 -22.96 -1.20
CA VAL A 212 17.03 -22.15 0.00
C VAL A 212 16.25 -22.79 1.14
N ALA A 213 16.90 -23.05 2.28
CA ALA A 213 16.21 -23.53 3.47
C ALA A 213 15.22 -22.46 3.97
N SER A 214 13.92 -22.73 3.83
CA SER A 214 12.83 -21.75 3.96
C SER A 214 12.01 -21.88 5.25
N SER A 215 12.48 -22.66 6.21
CA SER A 215 11.96 -22.68 7.59
C SER A 215 13.06 -22.89 8.64
N GLU A 216 12.90 -22.29 9.83
CA GLU A 216 13.89 -22.35 10.93
C GLU A 216 14.03 -23.75 11.58
N ASP A 217 13.06 -24.64 11.36
CA ASP A 217 13.07 -26.03 11.80
C ASP A 217 13.75 -26.98 10.78
N GLY A 218 14.13 -26.47 9.61
CA GLY A 218 14.69 -27.26 8.49
C GLY A 218 13.67 -28.10 7.72
N SER A 219 12.37 -28.00 8.00
CA SER A 219 11.32 -28.83 7.37
C SER A 219 10.98 -28.45 5.92
N SER A 220 11.32 -27.24 5.47
CA SER A 220 10.92 -26.67 4.18
C SER A 220 12.10 -26.05 3.42
N GLN A 221 12.09 -26.19 2.10
CA GLN A 221 13.09 -25.64 1.18
C GLN A 221 12.41 -25.07 -0.07
N THR A 222 12.75 -23.84 -0.45
CA THR A 222 12.30 -23.24 -1.71
C THR A 222 13.29 -23.62 -2.81
N MET A 223 12.84 -24.37 -3.82
CA MET A 223 13.68 -24.91 -4.91
C MET A 223 13.43 -24.15 -6.22
N VAL A 224 14.50 -23.85 -6.96
CA VAL A 224 14.47 -23.22 -8.29
C VAL A 224 15.54 -23.86 -9.17
N PHE A 225 15.14 -24.60 -10.21
CA PHE A 225 16.11 -25.29 -11.08
C PHE A 225 15.61 -25.49 -12.51
N THR A 226 16.53 -25.79 -13.41
CA THR A 226 16.26 -26.18 -14.80
C THR A 226 16.82 -27.57 -15.04
N ALA A 227 15.95 -28.52 -15.40
CA ALA A 227 16.35 -29.83 -15.91
C ALA A 227 16.56 -29.74 -17.42
N MET A 228 17.70 -30.22 -17.91
CA MET A 228 18.04 -30.37 -19.32
C MET A 228 18.16 -31.85 -19.64
N PHE A 229 17.29 -32.37 -20.50
CA PHE A 229 17.28 -33.76 -20.92
C PHE A 229 18.10 -33.94 -22.21
N GLU A 230 18.98 -34.93 -22.20
CA GLU A 230 19.89 -35.26 -23.30
C GLU A 230 19.56 -36.62 -23.96
N SER A 231 18.77 -37.49 -23.29
CA SER A 231 18.39 -38.82 -23.79
C SER A 231 16.91 -39.16 -23.52
N GLY A 232 16.55 -40.45 -23.49
CA GLY A 232 15.24 -40.95 -23.04
C GLY A 232 14.00 -40.54 -23.86
N GLY A 233 14.17 -39.93 -25.04
CA GLY A 233 13.08 -39.33 -25.81
C GLY A 233 12.59 -37.97 -25.27
N TYR A 234 13.01 -37.57 -24.07
CA TYR A 234 12.60 -36.33 -23.41
C TYR A 234 13.50 -35.12 -23.71
N VAL A 235 14.55 -35.29 -24.52
CA VAL A 235 15.42 -34.23 -25.13
C VAL A 235 14.75 -32.86 -25.28
N ASP A 236 15.15 -31.91 -24.44
CA ASP A 236 14.78 -30.47 -24.31
C ASP A 236 14.92 -30.07 -22.82
N SER A 237 14.55 -28.85 -22.38
CA SER A 237 14.63 -28.43 -20.97
C SER A 237 13.31 -27.95 -20.34
N LEU A 238 13.21 -28.05 -19.01
CA LEU A 238 12.09 -27.60 -18.17
C LEU A 238 12.61 -26.82 -16.94
N CYS A 239 11.92 -25.73 -16.60
CA CYS A 239 12.21 -24.92 -15.41
C CYS A 239 11.15 -25.14 -14.31
N PHE A 240 11.58 -25.31 -13.06
CA PHE A 240 10.73 -25.61 -11.91
C PHE A 240 10.90 -24.57 -10.79
N PHE A 241 9.81 -24.25 -10.09
CA PHE A 241 9.81 -23.37 -8.91
C PHE A 241 8.78 -23.86 -7.89
N GLY A 242 9.14 -23.90 -6.60
CA GLY A 242 8.17 -24.17 -5.53
C GLY A 242 8.81 -24.43 -4.18
N VAL A 243 8.03 -24.95 -3.23
CA VAL A 243 8.49 -25.30 -1.88
C VAL A 243 8.40 -26.81 -1.69
N HIS A 244 9.55 -27.45 -1.57
CA HIS A 244 9.65 -28.83 -1.12
C HIS A 244 9.62 -28.88 0.41
N ARG A 245 8.78 -29.75 0.97
CA ARG A 245 8.70 -30.01 2.41
C ARG A 245 9.24 -31.41 2.67
N MET A 246 10.31 -31.51 3.45
CA MET A 246 10.98 -32.77 3.79
C MET A 246 10.16 -33.64 4.77
N ALA A 247 9.20 -33.04 5.49
CA ALA A 247 8.39 -33.69 6.52
C ALA A 247 7.03 -34.23 6.03
N VAL A 248 6.82 -34.31 4.70
CA VAL A 248 5.61 -34.89 4.08
C VAL A 248 6.01 -35.88 2.99
N SER A 249 5.11 -36.79 2.62
CA SER A 249 5.38 -37.82 1.61
C SER A 249 5.62 -37.25 0.20
N GLU A 250 4.94 -36.16 -0.15
CA GLU A 250 4.99 -35.55 -1.48
C GLU A 250 4.86 -34.02 -1.38
N SER A 251 5.57 -33.30 -2.24
CA SER A 251 5.47 -31.86 -2.46
C SER A 251 5.17 -31.55 -3.92
N GLN A 252 4.73 -30.32 -4.23
CA GLN A 252 4.48 -29.90 -5.62
C GLN A 252 5.32 -28.68 -5.99
N LEU A 253 5.99 -28.74 -7.14
CA LEU A 253 6.65 -27.62 -7.79
C LEU A 253 5.87 -27.21 -9.04
N ALA A 254 5.76 -25.92 -9.31
CA ALA A 254 5.18 -25.40 -10.54
C ALA A 254 6.18 -25.54 -11.70
N ILE A 255 5.68 -25.93 -12.88
CA ILE A 255 6.43 -25.86 -14.13
C ILE A 255 6.33 -24.42 -14.64
N MET A 256 7.46 -23.73 -14.69
CA MET A 256 7.56 -22.30 -15.03
C MET A 256 7.72 -22.04 -16.52
N GLY A 257 8.12 -23.07 -17.28
CA GLY A 257 8.37 -23.02 -18.71
C GLY A 257 9.39 -24.08 -19.12
N GLY A 258 9.87 -23.99 -20.36
CA GLY A 258 10.84 -24.92 -20.93
C GLY A 258 11.30 -24.50 -22.33
N THR A 259 12.18 -25.31 -22.93
CA THR A 259 12.72 -25.12 -24.29
C THR A 259 12.21 -26.20 -25.26
N GLY A 260 12.42 -26.02 -26.56
CA GLY A 260 11.94 -26.89 -27.63
C GLY A 260 10.45 -27.28 -27.49
N LYS A 261 10.16 -28.57 -27.36
CA LYS A 261 8.80 -29.11 -27.18
C LYS A 261 8.13 -28.74 -25.85
N PHE A 262 8.90 -28.24 -24.88
CA PHE A 262 8.41 -27.74 -23.60
C PHE A 262 8.23 -26.21 -23.57
N VAL A 263 8.39 -25.51 -24.71
CA VAL A 263 8.04 -24.08 -24.82
C VAL A 263 6.55 -23.90 -24.52
N ASN A 264 6.25 -23.13 -23.47
CA ASN A 264 4.93 -22.95 -22.86
C ASN A 264 4.34 -24.19 -22.15
N ALA A 265 5.16 -25.16 -21.74
CA ALA A 265 4.73 -26.22 -20.83
C ALA A 265 4.11 -25.61 -19.56
N LYS A 266 2.90 -26.04 -19.22
CA LYS A 266 2.17 -25.64 -18.00
C LYS A 266 1.73 -26.89 -17.26
N GLY A 267 1.89 -26.87 -15.95
CA GLY A 267 1.57 -28.00 -15.09
C GLY A 267 2.37 -27.95 -13.79
N PHE A 268 2.52 -29.09 -13.15
CA PHE A 268 3.24 -29.24 -11.91
C PHE A 268 4.08 -30.53 -11.94
N ALA A 269 5.10 -30.58 -11.09
CA ALA A 269 5.83 -31.80 -10.80
C ALA A 269 5.65 -32.17 -9.33
N THR A 270 5.32 -33.44 -9.07
CA THR A 270 5.32 -34.00 -7.72
C THR A 270 6.74 -34.41 -7.37
N VAL A 271 7.23 -33.97 -6.22
CA VAL A 271 8.58 -34.23 -5.69
C VAL A 271 8.47 -35.04 -4.41
N LYS A 272 9.23 -36.14 -4.34
CA LYS A 272 9.15 -37.13 -3.27
C LYS A 272 10.56 -37.54 -2.81
N THR A 273 10.83 -37.39 -1.52
CA THR A 273 12.11 -37.75 -0.90
C THR A 273 12.13 -39.23 -0.57
N PHE A 274 13.20 -39.94 -0.93
CA PHE A 274 13.40 -41.32 -0.49
C PHE A 274 14.09 -41.34 0.89
N PRO A 275 13.51 -41.99 1.92
CA PRO A 275 14.16 -42.11 3.21
C PRO A 275 15.31 -43.14 3.15
N ALA A 276 16.46 -42.79 3.74
CA ALA A 276 17.72 -43.55 3.67
C ALA A 276 17.74 -44.90 4.42
N ALA A 277 16.59 -45.56 4.60
CA ALA A 277 16.41 -46.74 5.44
C ALA A 277 16.83 -48.08 4.79
N ASN A 278 17.13 -48.10 3.48
CA ASN A 278 17.50 -49.32 2.73
C ASN A 278 18.58 -49.09 1.65
N GLN A 279 19.33 -47.98 1.70
CA GLN A 279 20.41 -47.68 0.75
C GLN A 279 21.67 -48.51 1.07
N HIS A 280 21.64 -49.79 0.71
CA HIS A 280 22.82 -50.69 0.77
C HIS A 280 23.52 -50.89 -0.59
N ASN A 281 22.96 -50.33 -1.68
CA ASN A 281 23.48 -50.44 -3.05
C ASN A 281 23.77 -49.06 -3.68
N THR A 282 23.98 -48.00 -2.88
CA THR A 282 24.48 -46.69 -3.31
C THR A 282 25.69 -46.30 -2.45
N ASP A 283 26.66 -45.55 -2.98
CA ASP A 283 27.99 -45.36 -2.35
C ASP A 283 28.07 -44.22 -1.31
N GLY A 284 26.92 -43.75 -0.84
CA GLY A 284 26.79 -42.80 0.27
C GLY A 284 25.40 -42.77 0.90
N VAL A 285 25.26 -41.96 1.95
CA VAL A 285 23.96 -41.65 2.61
C VAL A 285 23.24 -40.55 1.82
N GLU A 286 23.07 -40.82 0.53
CA GLU A 286 22.68 -39.88 -0.52
C GLU A 286 21.19 -39.54 -0.48
N THR A 287 20.85 -38.26 -0.54
CA THR A 287 19.44 -37.85 -0.49
C THR A 287 18.83 -37.75 -1.89
N LEU A 288 18.06 -38.77 -2.25
CA LEU A 288 17.40 -38.92 -3.55
C LEU A 288 16.03 -38.24 -3.59
N LEU A 289 15.75 -37.49 -4.66
CA LEU A 289 14.43 -36.97 -5.01
C LEU A 289 13.90 -37.63 -6.30
N GLU A 290 12.71 -38.22 -6.22
CA GLU A 290 11.88 -38.62 -7.37
C GLU A 290 11.05 -37.42 -7.82
N ILE A 291 11.09 -37.06 -9.09
CA ILE A 291 10.33 -35.94 -9.67
C ILE A 291 9.47 -36.44 -10.84
N THR A 292 8.15 -36.42 -10.63
CA THR A 292 7.14 -36.86 -11.62
C THR A 292 6.44 -35.64 -12.22
N VAL A 293 6.66 -35.40 -13.52
CA VAL A 293 6.24 -34.20 -14.26
C VAL A 293 4.90 -34.41 -14.95
N SER A 294 3.89 -33.58 -14.63
CA SER A 294 2.57 -33.58 -15.27
C SER A 294 2.37 -32.32 -16.11
N ILE A 295 2.30 -32.46 -17.44
CA ILE A 295 2.15 -31.33 -18.39
C ILE A 295 0.77 -31.34 -19.05
N LEU A 296 0.10 -30.19 -19.08
CA LEU A 296 -1.22 -30.01 -19.69
C LEU A 296 -1.09 -29.56 -21.16
N LEU A 297 -1.29 -30.48 -22.11
CA LEU A 297 -1.09 -30.23 -23.55
C LEU A 297 -2.34 -29.68 -24.26
N LYS A 298 -2.31 -28.39 -24.64
CA LYS A 298 -3.04 -27.87 -25.81
C LYS A 298 -2.24 -26.75 -26.52
N TYR A 299 -1.93 -26.97 -27.80
CA TYR A 299 -1.56 -25.94 -28.79
C TYR A 299 -2.71 -24.91 -28.93
N SER A 300 -2.54 -23.62 -29.28
CA SER A 300 -1.36 -22.78 -29.60
C SER A 300 -1.81 -21.30 -29.58
N SER A 301 -0.97 -20.27 -29.53
CA SER A 301 0.48 -20.17 -29.21
C SER A 301 0.86 -18.70 -28.96
N ALA A 302 1.50 -18.40 -27.83
CA ALA A 302 2.24 -17.15 -27.57
C ALA A 302 3.31 -17.45 -26.53
N ALA A 303 4.58 -17.14 -26.80
CA ALA A 303 5.71 -17.68 -26.06
C ALA A 303 6.29 -16.75 -24.99
N LEU A 304 6.77 -17.34 -23.89
CA LEU A 304 7.66 -16.71 -22.92
C LEU A 304 8.96 -17.54 -22.85
N GLU A 305 10.10 -16.99 -23.27
CA GLU A 305 11.39 -17.69 -23.17
C GLU A 305 11.93 -17.68 -21.73
N CYS A 306 12.28 -18.85 -21.20
CA CYS A 306 13.14 -18.95 -20.02
C CYS A 306 14.60 -18.78 -20.44
N ARG A 307 15.25 -17.68 -20.01
CA ARG A 307 16.72 -17.48 -20.13
C ARG A 307 17.34 -17.15 -18.78
N PHE A 308 17.70 -18.19 -18.02
CA PHE A 308 18.90 -18.12 -17.17
C PHE A 308 20.08 -18.65 -18.00
N GLY A 309 21.23 -17.97 -17.90
CA GLY A 309 22.23 -17.99 -18.98
C GLY A 309 23.43 -18.91 -18.77
N SER A 310 24.13 -19.20 -19.88
CA SER A 310 25.45 -19.84 -19.90
C SER A 310 26.39 -19.16 -20.89
N PHE A 311 27.49 -18.62 -20.36
CA PHE A 311 28.70 -18.12 -21.03
C PHE A 311 29.77 -18.02 -19.93
N MET A 312 31.04 -18.43 -20.06
CA MET A 312 31.91 -18.72 -21.21
C MET A 312 32.54 -20.14 -21.06
N PHE A 313 33.14 -20.79 -22.07
CA PHE A 313 34.26 -20.36 -22.93
C PHE A 313 34.27 -21.03 -24.32
N GLY A 314 34.89 -20.39 -25.33
CA GLY A 314 35.76 -21.16 -26.25
C GLY A 314 35.63 -21.06 -27.79
N LYS A 315 35.74 -19.87 -28.39
CA LYS A 315 36.29 -19.59 -29.75
C LYS A 315 35.50 -19.98 -31.04
N LYS A 316 35.56 -19.01 -31.99
CA LYS A 316 35.57 -19.06 -33.47
C LYS A 316 34.26 -18.93 -34.30
N ASN A 317 34.32 -17.92 -35.19
CA ASN A 317 33.74 -17.80 -36.55
C ASN A 317 32.26 -17.35 -36.76
N PHE A 318 32.08 -16.05 -37.04
CA PHE A 318 31.33 -15.42 -38.16
C PHE A 318 30.23 -16.20 -38.93
N VAL A 319 29.01 -15.60 -39.10
CA VAL A 319 28.47 -14.97 -40.35
C VAL A 319 26.96 -14.52 -40.21
N SER A 320 26.64 -13.33 -40.73
CA SER A 320 25.36 -12.60 -41.06
C SER A 320 23.90 -13.02 -40.64
N PHE A 321 23.13 -12.01 -40.16
CA PHE A 321 21.82 -11.42 -40.64
C PHE A 321 20.85 -12.18 -41.60
N PRO A 322 19.50 -11.89 -41.68
CA PRO A 322 18.82 -10.57 -41.47
C PRO A 322 17.44 -10.56 -40.69
N PHE A 323 16.57 -9.56 -40.95
CA PHE A 323 15.53 -8.98 -40.05
C PHE A 323 14.12 -8.84 -40.73
N ALA A 324 12.99 -8.99 -40.02
CA ALA A 324 11.57 -8.87 -40.51
C ALA A 324 10.53 -8.97 -39.34
N PHE A 325 9.25 -8.54 -39.34
CA PHE A 325 8.47 -7.51 -40.10
C PHE A 325 7.28 -6.94 -39.24
N TYR A 326 6.12 -6.49 -39.80
CA TYR A 326 5.33 -5.36 -39.23
C TYR A 326 3.77 -5.31 -39.46
N ILE A 327 3.01 -4.96 -38.39
CA ILE A 327 1.89 -3.96 -38.28
C ILE A 327 0.39 -4.19 -38.73
N ASN A 328 -0.54 -3.39 -38.11
CA ASN A 328 -2.00 -3.09 -38.37
C ASN A 328 -3.10 -4.02 -37.75
N PHE A 329 -4.38 -3.63 -37.48
CA PHE A 329 -5.20 -2.40 -37.69
C PHE A 329 -6.23 -2.09 -36.53
N TRP A 330 -7.44 -1.51 -36.78
CA TRP A 330 -8.42 -0.93 -35.79
C TRP A 330 -9.94 -0.99 -36.19
N ALA A 331 -10.85 -0.80 -35.19
CA ALA A 331 -12.21 -0.14 -35.22
C ALA A 331 -13.57 -0.90 -34.97
N ALA A 332 -14.48 -0.20 -34.25
CA ALA A 332 -15.98 -0.11 -34.36
C ALA A 332 -17.03 -0.87 -33.45
N MET A 333 -17.63 -0.12 -32.49
CA MET A 333 -19.09 0.11 -32.18
C MET A 333 -20.06 -0.85 -31.40
N ALA A 334 -20.88 -0.22 -30.52
CA ALA A 334 -22.20 -0.60 -29.88
C ALA A 334 -22.31 -1.86 -28.96
N GLY A 335 -23.26 -2.01 -28.00
CA GLY A 335 -24.21 -1.09 -27.30
C GLY A 335 -25.26 -1.82 -26.40
N ILE A 336 -25.71 -1.25 -25.26
CA ILE A 336 -26.80 -1.74 -24.32
C ILE A 336 -26.42 -3.01 -23.47
N GLY A 337 -26.98 -3.43 -22.31
CA GLY A 337 -27.95 -2.93 -21.28
C GLY A 337 -29.09 -3.95 -20.95
N GLY A 338 -29.68 -4.12 -19.73
CA GLY A 338 -29.44 -3.59 -18.36
C GLY A 338 -30.57 -3.96 -17.33
N PHE A 339 -30.37 -3.64 -16.03
CA PHE A 339 -31.30 -3.66 -14.84
C PHE A 339 -31.40 -4.89 -13.88
N GLU A 340 -32.01 -4.62 -12.70
CA GLU A 340 -31.85 -5.28 -11.36
C GLU A 340 -32.86 -6.45 -11.08
N ALA A 341 -32.84 -7.24 -9.99
CA ALA A 341 -32.40 -6.99 -8.60
C ALA A 341 -31.94 -8.25 -7.80
N VAL A 342 -31.74 -8.10 -6.47
CA VAL A 342 -30.85 -8.92 -5.61
C VAL A 342 -31.52 -9.51 -4.37
N LEU A 343 -31.13 -10.73 -3.96
CA LEU A 343 -31.04 -11.12 -2.54
C LEU A 343 -30.02 -12.25 -2.32
N VAL A 344 -29.51 -12.39 -1.09
CA VAL A 344 -28.23 -13.06 -0.77
C VAL A 344 -28.35 -13.96 0.47
N PHE A 345 -27.74 -15.15 0.42
CA PHE A 345 -27.25 -15.87 1.60
C PHE A 345 -25.86 -16.51 1.34
N LYS A 346 -25.24 -17.11 2.37
CA LYS A 346 -23.79 -17.08 2.61
C LYS A 346 -23.25 -18.45 3.05
N ILE A 347 -22.12 -18.92 2.49
CA ILE A 347 -21.00 -19.61 3.20
C ILE A 347 -19.82 -20.01 2.25
N SER A 348 -18.59 -19.77 2.74
CA SER A 348 -17.24 -20.23 2.32
C SER A 348 -16.84 -20.51 0.85
N SER A 349 -16.07 -19.55 0.31
CA SER A 349 -14.85 -19.71 -0.54
C SER A 349 -14.94 -19.91 -2.07
N MET A 350 -14.01 -19.20 -2.75
CA MET A 350 -13.68 -19.18 -4.19
C MET A 350 -14.77 -18.71 -5.19
N ASN A 351 -14.69 -17.43 -5.58
CA ASN A 351 -15.28 -16.93 -6.82
C ASN A 351 -14.44 -17.37 -8.04
N SER A 352 -15.10 -17.77 -9.12
CA SER A 352 -14.51 -17.88 -10.47
C SER A 352 -15.52 -17.40 -11.51
N SER A 353 -15.05 -17.05 -12.71
CA SER A 353 -15.90 -16.52 -13.79
C SER A 353 -15.58 -17.20 -15.12
N VAL A 354 -16.63 -17.63 -15.83
CA VAL A 354 -16.56 -18.38 -17.09
C VAL A 354 -17.69 -17.90 -18.01
N MET A 355 -17.43 -17.85 -19.32
CA MET A 355 -18.42 -17.55 -20.36
C MET A 355 -18.75 -18.84 -21.13
N PHE A 356 -20.03 -19.09 -21.40
CA PHE A 356 -20.51 -20.14 -22.29
C PHE A 356 -21.66 -19.63 -23.16
N SER A 357 -21.85 -20.25 -24.32
CA SER A 357 -22.96 -20.00 -25.25
C SER A 357 -23.91 -21.20 -25.28
N ASP A 358 -25.11 -20.97 -24.75
CA ASP A 358 -26.37 -21.72 -24.88
C ASP A 358 -26.47 -23.23 -24.53
N ASN A 359 -27.55 -23.54 -23.80
CA ASN A 359 -28.19 -24.85 -23.61
C ASN A 359 -27.39 -26.00 -22.94
N LEU A 360 -27.00 -25.78 -21.68
CA LEU A 360 -27.19 -26.76 -20.62
C LEU A 360 -27.62 -26.07 -19.31
N SER A 361 -28.69 -26.55 -18.67
CA SER A 361 -29.31 -25.92 -17.50
C SER A 361 -28.55 -26.23 -16.21
N LEU A 362 -27.70 -25.30 -15.76
CA LEU A 362 -26.95 -25.38 -14.50
C LEU A 362 -27.83 -25.34 -13.24
N GLU A 363 -29.08 -24.88 -13.35
CA GLU A 363 -30.05 -24.79 -12.24
C GLU A 363 -30.39 -26.12 -11.55
N GLY A 364 -30.05 -27.26 -12.17
CA GLY A 364 -30.30 -28.60 -11.65
C GLY A 364 -29.13 -29.28 -10.92
N MET A 365 -27.99 -28.60 -10.74
CA MET A 365 -26.78 -29.22 -10.17
C MET A 365 -26.60 -28.92 -8.68
N GLU A 366 -26.54 -29.96 -7.85
CA GLU A 366 -26.28 -29.83 -6.42
C GLU A 366 -24.90 -29.21 -6.16
N GLY A 367 -24.86 -28.12 -5.38
CA GLY A 367 -23.68 -27.28 -5.18
C GLY A 367 -23.62 -26.01 -6.04
N VAL A 368 -24.44 -25.88 -7.09
CA VAL A 368 -24.58 -24.62 -7.85
C VAL A 368 -25.63 -23.73 -7.17
N VAL A 369 -25.17 -22.67 -6.49
CA VAL A 369 -26.04 -21.83 -5.65
C VAL A 369 -26.80 -20.76 -6.43
N SER A 370 -26.25 -20.25 -7.54
CA SER A 370 -26.94 -19.43 -8.55
C SER A 370 -26.05 -19.27 -9.80
N VAL A 371 -26.62 -18.71 -10.89
CA VAL A 371 -25.89 -18.32 -12.11
C VAL A 371 -26.24 -16.86 -12.44
N ILE A 372 -25.24 -16.04 -12.79
CA ILE A 372 -25.42 -14.59 -13.03
C ILE A 372 -24.72 -14.18 -14.35
N PRO A 373 -25.40 -13.47 -15.28
CA PRO A 373 -24.80 -12.97 -16.52
C PRO A 373 -23.73 -11.86 -16.34
N ASN A 374 -23.04 -11.54 -17.44
CA ASN A 374 -21.92 -10.60 -17.52
C ASN A 374 -22.35 -9.23 -18.08
N GLU A 375 -21.99 -8.12 -17.43
CA GLU A 375 -22.34 -6.75 -17.86
C GLU A 375 -21.19 -5.72 -17.75
N LYS A 376 -21.32 -4.63 -18.51
CA LYS A 376 -20.31 -3.58 -18.71
C LYS A 376 -20.50 -2.41 -17.73
N LYS A 377 -19.42 -1.91 -17.11
CA LYS A 377 -19.45 -0.83 -16.09
C LYS A 377 -19.02 0.54 -16.64
N GLN A 378 -19.41 1.61 -15.93
CA GLN A 378 -19.08 3.02 -16.25
C GLN A 378 -17.91 3.54 -15.38
N LEU A 379 -17.43 4.76 -15.66
CA LEU A 379 -16.22 5.34 -15.05
C LEU A 379 -16.54 6.23 -13.85
N LEU A 380 -15.84 6.03 -12.73
CA LEU A 380 -16.18 6.61 -11.43
C LEU A 380 -14.95 7.21 -10.73
N THR A 381 -14.72 8.50 -10.94
CA THR A 381 -13.95 9.40 -10.07
C THR A 381 -12.67 8.93 -9.34
N THR A 382 -11.58 8.69 -10.06
CA THR A 382 -11.55 7.70 -11.14
C THR A 382 -11.14 6.34 -10.60
N ARG A 383 -10.89 6.26 -9.27
CA ARG A 383 -10.67 5.01 -8.54
C ARG A 383 -10.82 5.08 -7.01
N SER A 384 -10.39 6.15 -6.34
CA SER A 384 -10.09 6.10 -4.88
C SER A 384 -11.28 5.77 -3.98
N TRP A 385 -12.43 6.43 -4.18
CA TRP A 385 -13.65 6.17 -3.42
C TRP A 385 -14.23 4.78 -3.70
N ASP A 386 -14.25 4.36 -4.97
CA ASP A 386 -14.76 3.05 -5.39
C ASP A 386 -13.85 1.89 -4.94
N PHE A 387 -12.56 2.16 -4.77
CA PHE A 387 -11.60 1.26 -4.13
C PHE A 387 -11.88 1.08 -2.62
N MET A 388 -12.31 2.14 -1.93
CA MET A 388 -12.81 2.07 -0.54
C MET A 388 -14.23 1.50 -0.40
N GLY A 389 -14.86 1.03 -1.49
CA GLY A 389 -16.25 0.56 -1.45
C GLY A 389 -17.29 1.67 -1.27
N PHE A 390 -16.94 2.92 -1.61
CA PHE A 390 -17.80 4.11 -1.54
C PHE A 390 -18.19 4.57 -2.97
N PRO A 391 -19.14 3.88 -3.64
CA PRO A 391 -19.54 4.19 -5.00
C PRO A 391 -20.25 5.55 -5.10
N GLN A 392 -20.47 6.01 -6.33
CA GLN A 392 -21.23 7.22 -6.60
C GLN A 392 -22.67 7.16 -6.04
N GLU A 393 -23.31 5.98 -6.16
CA GLU A 393 -24.68 5.68 -5.75
C GLU A 393 -24.83 5.29 -4.27
N VAL A 394 -23.81 5.61 -3.44
CA VAL A 394 -23.88 5.38 -1.98
C VAL A 394 -25.07 6.11 -1.35
N LYS A 395 -25.71 5.49 -0.36
CA LYS A 395 -26.84 6.07 0.38
C LYS A 395 -26.44 7.43 0.97
N ARG A 396 -27.19 8.49 0.67
CA ARG A 396 -27.00 9.83 1.24
C ARG A 396 -28.28 10.31 1.92
N VAL A 397 -28.16 11.37 2.71
CA VAL A 397 -29.27 12.02 3.42
C VAL A 397 -29.26 13.52 3.13
N GLY A 398 -30.43 14.15 3.09
CA GLY A 398 -30.56 15.57 2.75
C GLY A 398 -29.79 16.52 3.68
N ALA A 399 -29.45 16.07 4.90
CA ALA A 399 -28.59 16.79 5.84
C ALA A 399 -27.17 17.04 5.31
N GLU A 400 -26.66 16.25 4.34
CA GLU A 400 -25.36 16.46 3.70
C GLU A 400 -25.22 17.89 3.12
N SER A 401 -26.31 18.45 2.56
CA SER A 401 -26.31 19.81 2.00
C SER A 401 -26.24 20.94 3.03
N ASN A 402 -26.30 20.60 4.33
CA ASN A 402 -26.12 21.51 5.46
C ASN A 402 -24.84 21.25 6.26
N ILE A 403 -24.00 20.29 5.83
CA ILE A 403 -22.65 20.11 6.35
C ILE A 403 -21.71 21.12 5.69
N ILE A 404 -20.88 21.78 6.49
CA ILE A 404 -19.91 22.80 6.07
C ILE A 404 -18.51 22.30 6.43
N VAL A 405 -17.66 22.10 5.42
CA VAL A 405 -16.26 21.67 5.59
C VAL A 405 -15.34 22.89 5.48
N GLY A 406 -14.63 23.21 6.56
CA GLY A 406 -13.58 24.22 6.59
C GLY A 406 -12.28 23.67 6.00
N MET A 407 -11.74 24.34 4.99
CA MET A 407 -10.51 23.98 4.28
C MET A 407 -9.42 25.00 4.63
N LEU A 408 -8.46 24.60 5.46
CA LEU A 408 -7.30 25.42 5.85
C LEU A 408 -6.09 25.00 5.00
N ASP A 409 -5.79 25.77 3.95
CA ASP A 409 -4.89 25.34 2.85
C ASP A 409 -4.31 26.55 2.05
N THR A 410 -3.84 26.35 0.80
CA THR A 410 -3.36 27.40 -0.13
C THR A 410 -4.46 28.29 -0.73
N GLY A 411 -5.74 28.02 -0.42
CA GLY A 411 -6.90 28.72 -0.96
C GLY A 411 -7.79 27.79 -1.80
N ILE A 412 -8.54 28.36 -2.75
CA ILE A 412 -9.30 27.59 -3.75
C ILE A 412 -9.30 28.27 -5.12
N TRP A 413 -9.44 27.50 -6.20
CA TRP A 413 -9.71 27.98 -7.56
C TRP A 413 -11.22 27.90 -7.84
N PRO A 414 -12.02 28.96 -7.60
CA PRO A 414 -13.49 28.86 -7.53
C PRO A 414 -14.16 28.54 -8.87
N GLU A 415 -13.50 28.85 -10.01
CA GLU A 415 -13.99 28.53 -11.35
C GLU A 415 -13.89 27.03 -11.70
N SER A 416 -13.19 26.23 -10.88
CA SER A 416 -13.02 24.81 -11.16
C SER A 416 -14.35 24.09 -11.29
N ASP A 417 -14.39 23.14 -12.23
CA ASP A 417 -15.57 22.31 -12.45
C ASP A 417 -15.92 21.40 -11.23
N SER A 418 -15.09 21.36 -10.18
CA SER A 418 -15.47 20.75 -8.90
C SER A 418 -16.27 21.65 -7.95
N PHE A 419 -16.48 22.94 -8.25
CA PHE A 419 -17.02 23.92 -7.29
C PHE A 419 -18.19 24.84 -7.75
N SER A 420 -18.74 24.69 -8.97
CA SER A 420 -20.05 25.32 -9.26
C SER A 420 -21.13 24.80 -8.32
N ASP A 421 -22.13 25.64 -8.11
CA ASP A 421 -23.27 25.47 -7.21
C ASP A 421 -24.59 25.16 -7.95
N ASP A 422 -24.49 24.62 -9.16
CA ASP A 422 -25.63 24.07 -9.90
C ASP A 422 -26.44 23.07 -9.05
N GLY A 423 -27.70 23.40 -8.81
CA GLY A 423 -28.62 22.60 -7.98
C GLY A 423 -28.53 22.86 -6.46
N PHE A 424 -27.67 23.77 -5.99
CA PHE A 424 -27.58 24.12 -4.57
C PHE A 424 -28.65 25.16 -4.18
N GLY A 425 -29.29 24.94 -3.03
CA GLY A 425 -30.05 25.99 -2.35
C GLY A 425 -29.12 26.99 -1.64
N PRO A 426 -29.66 28.05 -1.00
CA PRO A 426 -28.87 29.04 -0.27
C PRO A 426 -27.99 28.42 0.83
N PRO A 427 -26.97 29.13 1.35
CA PRO A 427 -26.14 28.65 2.45
C PRO A 427 -26.97 28.29 3.70
N PRO A 428 -26.53 27.33 4.52
CA PRO A 428 -27.26 26.91 5.72
C PRO A 428 -27.40 28.07 6.71
N SER A 429 -28.55 28.22 7.36
CA SER A 429 -28.85 29.38 8.24
C SER A 429 -28.03 29.47 9.53
N LYS A 430 -27.14 28.51 9.79
CA LYS A 430 -26.14 28.55 10.87
C LYS A 430 -24.82 29.21 10.46
N TRP A 431 -24.64 29.48 9.16
CA TRP A 431 -23.40 29.99 8.60
C TRP A 431 -23.26 31.50 8.85
N ASN A 432 -22.21 31.87 9.58
CA ASN A 432 -21.90 33.27 9.91
C ASN A 432 -20.71 33.83 9.10
N GLY A 433 -20.01 32.97 8.35
CA GLY A 433 -18.80 33.33 7.63
C GLY A 433 -19.01 34.23 6.42
N THR A 434 -17.93 34.89 6.01
CA THR A 434 -17.92 35.96 5.00
C THR A 434 -17.09 35.58 3.76
N CYS A 435 -17.24 36.36 2.70
CA CYS A 435 -16.46 36.21 1.47
C CYS A 435 -15.58 37.45 1.22
N GLN A 436 -14.27 37.29 1.31
CA GLN A 436 -13.30 38.35 1.02
C GLN A 436 -13.13 38.51 -0.50
N SER A 437 -13.87 39.48 -1.06
CA SER A 437 -13.95 39.73 -2.50
C SER A 437 -12.77 40.58 -3.02
N SER A 438 -11.56 40.01 -3.04
CA SER A 438 -10.37 40.60 -3.67
C SER A 438 -9.88 39.74 -4.85
N SER A 439 -9.04 40.29 -5.73
CA SER A 439 -8.44 39.61 -6.91
C SER A 439 -9.41 38.72 -7.72
N ASN A 440 -10.55 39.31 -8.10
CA ASN A 440 -11.64 38.64 -8.83
C ASN A 440 -12.15 37.35 -8.15
N PHE A 441 -12.13 37.27 -6.82
CA PHE A 441 -12.72 36.16 -6.07
C PHE A 441 -14.19 36.46 -5.71
N THR A 442 -15.08 35.49 -5.96
CA THR A 442 -16.49 35.53 -5.55
C THR A 442 -16.95 34.17 -5.05
N CYS A 443 -17.65 34.15 -3.92
CA CYS A 443 -18.31 32.96 -3.37
C CYS A 443 -19.63 32.67 -4.09
N ASN A 444 -20.10 31.43 -3.99
CA ASN A 444 -21.37 30.95 -4.54
C ASN A 444 -22.08 30.05 -3.50
N ASN A 445 -23.13 29.30 -3.87
CA ASN A 445 -23.82 28.43 -2.91
C ASN A 445 -23.05 27.12 -2.59
N LYS A 446 -21.89 26.88 -3.22
CA LYS A 446 -21.01 25.72 -2.97
C LYS A 446 -19.83 26.12 -2.08
N ILE A 447 -19.05 27.12 -2.50
CA ILE A 447 -18.04 27.82 -1.71
C ILE A 447 -18.75 28.98 -1.02
N ILE A 448 -19.27 28.75 0.19
CA ILE A 448 -20.19 29.69 0.87
C ILE A 448 -19.49 30.82 1.64
N GLY A 449 -18.17 30.73 1.79
CA GLY A 449 -17.34 31.81 2.30
C GLY A 449 -15.86 31.50 2.11
N ALA A 450 -15.05 32.55 2.12
CA ALA A 450 -13.63 32.47 1.78
C ALA A 450 -12.87 33.64 2.42
N LYS A 451 -11.83 33.33 3.18
CA LYS A 451 -10.93 34.27 3.87
C LYS A 451 -9.47 33.92 3.58
N TYR A 452 -8.56 34.89 3.71
CA TYR A 452 -7.11 34.68 3.64
C TYR A 452 -6.39 35.36 4.81
N TYR A 453 -5.28 34.77 5.23
CA TYR A 453 -4.54 35.13 6.43
C TYR A 453 -3.08 35.37 6.09
N ARG A 454 -2.62 36.59 6.36
CA ARG A 454 -1.22 37.01 6.23
C ARG A 454 -0.92 38.17 7.18
N ILE A 455 -0.96 37.90 8.48
CA ILE A 455 -0.84 38.89 9.57
C ILE A 455 0.49 39.68 9.47
N GLY A 456 1.55 39.07 8.92
CA GLY A 456 2.82 39.73 8.67
C GLY A 456 2.85 40.72 7.49
N GLY A 457 1.77 40.86 6.72
CA GLY A 457 1.61 41.84 5.63
C GLY A 457 2.47 41.66 4.37
N ASN A 458 3.54 40.86 4.45
CA ASN A 458 4.47 40.60 3.34
C ASN A 458 3.97 39.41 2.50
N PHE A 459 3.63 39.65 1.23
CA PHE A 459 3.16 38.61 0.30
C PHE A 459 4.27 38.21 -0.70
N PRO A 460 4.48 36.91 -0.96
CA PRO A 460 5.44 36.46 -1.98
C PRO A 460 5.10 36.92 -3.41
N PRO A 461 6.09 37.10 -4.30
CA PRO A 461 5.82 37.33 -5.72
C PRO A 461 5.07 36.14 -6.35
N GLY A 462 4.00 36.43 -7.09
CA GLY A 462 3.14 35.43 -7.74
C GLY A 462 1.88 35.05 -6.94
N ASP A 463 1.85 35.30 -5.63
CA ASP A 463 0.69 35.00 -4.80
C ASP A 463 -0.44 36.03 -4.92
N PHE A 464 -1.69 35.54 -4.99
CA PHE A 464 -2.87 36.41 -4.93
C PHE A 464 -3.19 36.83 -3.50
N GLN A 465 -3.34 38.14 -3.26
CA GLN A 465 -3.82 38.74 -2.00
C GLN A 465 -5.35 38.58 -1.85
N SER A 466 -5.80 37.32 -1.84
CA SER A 466 -7.19 36.89 -1.84
C SER A 466 -7.28 35.42 -1.43
N PRO A 467 -8.46 34.85 -1.21
CA PRO A 467 -8.63 33.41 -0.99
C PRO A 467 -8.32 32.53 -2.22
N ARG A 468 -7.95 33.12 -3.36
CA ARG A 468 -7.62 32.42 -4.61
C ARG A 468 -6.35 31.58 -4.46
N ASP A 469 -6.44 30.32 -4.89
CA ASP A 469 -5.33 29.37 -4.92
C ASP A 469 -4.33 29.71 -6.02
N SER A 470 -3.10 30.00 -5.64
CA SER A 470 -1.98 30.31 -6.54
C SER A 470 -1.11 29.08 -6.86
N GLU A 471 -1.32 27.94 -6.18
CA GLU A 471 -0.40 26.79 -6.20
C GLU A 471 -1.08 25.47 -6.61
N GLY A 472 -2.34 25.24 -6.24
CA GLY A 472 -3.16 24.12 -6.68
C GLY A 472 -3.54 23.11 -5.58
N HIS A 473 -2.75 23.00 -4.51
CA HIS A 473 -2.95 22.04 -3.42
C HIS A 473 -4.29 22.23 -2.70
N GLY A 474 -4.67 23.45 -2.35
CA GLY A 474 -5.96 23.76 -1.70
C GLY A 474 -7.18 23.44 -2.58
N SER A 475 -7.05 23.61 -3.91
CA SER A 475 -8.07 23.16 -4.87
C SER A 475 -8.16 21.63 -4.93
N HIS A 476 -7.01 20.93 -4.85
CA HIS A 476 -6.92 19.48 -4.85
C HIS A 476 -7.51 18.86 -3.58
N THR A 477 -7.18 19.40 -2.40
CA THR A 477 -7.73 18.93 -1.12
C THR A 477 -9.22 19.24 -0.99
N SER A 478 -9.67 20.44 -1.38
CA SER A 478 -11.09 20.83 -1.32
C SER A 478 -11.97 19.99 -2.23
N SER A 479 -11.50 19.71 -3.45
CA SER A 479 -12.23 18.83 -4.39
C SER A 479 -12.20 17.35 -3.95
N THR A 480 -11.12 16.90 -3.32
CA THR A 480 -11.04 15.57 -2.70
C THR A 480 -12.03 15.41 -1.53
N ALA A 481 -12.18 16.42 -0.66
CA ALA A 481 -13.11 16.36 0.46
C ALA A 481 -14.58 16.44 0.01
N ALA A 482 -14.91 17.44 -0.81
CA ALA A 482 -16.29 17.85 -1.09
C ALA A 482 -16.56 18.30 -2.54
N GLY A 483 -15.70 17.99 -3.52
CA GLY A 483 -15.94 18.37 -4.92
C GLY A 483 -17.23 17.75 -5.49
N ARG A 484 -17.95 18.51 -6.35
CA ARG A 484 -19.11 17.99 -7.09
C ARG A 484 -18.71 16.91 -8.09
N LEU A 485 -19.70 16.21 -8.65
CA LEU A 485 -19.50 15.20 -9.69
C LEU A 485 -19.18 15.88 -11.03
N VAL A 486 -18.07 15.50 -11.68
CA VAL A 486 -17.61 16.08 -12.96
C VAL A 486 -17.24 14.97 -13.93
N SER A 487 -18.00 14.75 -15.00
CA SER A 487 -17.66 13.71 -15.99
C SER A 487 -16.40 14.05 -16.79
N ASN A 488 -15.65 13.02 -17.21
CA ASN A 488 -14.49 13.08 -18.12
C ASN A 488 -13.23 13.81 -17.59
N ALA A 489 -13.08 13.97 -16.28
CA ALA A 489 -11.82 14.35 -15.65
C ALA A 489 -10.69 13.34 -15.96
N SER A 490 -9.51 13.85 -16.27
CA SER A 490 -8.26 13.10 -16.46
C SER A 490 -7.07 14.06 -16.48
N LEU A 491 -5.85 13.56 -16.27
CA LEU A 491 -4.62 14.29 -16.54
C LEU A 491 -4.04 13.82 -17.88
N PHE A 492 -4.28 14.56 -18.97
CA PHE A 492 -3.90 14.16 -20.34
C PHE A 492 -4.39 12.74 -20.73
N GLY A 493 -5.56 12.32 -20.25
CA GLY A 493 -6.10 10.97 -20.45
C GLY A 493 -5.61 9.90 -19.47
N LEU A 494 -4.72 10.23 -18.53
CA LEU A 494 -4.38 9.39 -17.38
C LEU A 494 -5.44 9.54 -16.28
N ALA A 495 -5.72 8.46 -15.56
CA ALA A 495 -6.78 8.36 -14.56
C ALA A 495 -8.16 8.81 -15.08
N PRO A 496 -8.69 8.33 -16.23
CA PRO A 496 -9.89 8.89 -16.85
C PRO A 496 -11.22 8.45 -16.18
N GLY A 497 -12.18 9.36 -16.11
CA GLY A 497 -13.52 9.10 -15.59
C GLY A 497 -14.18 10.35 -15.03
N THR A 498 -15.04 10.22 -14.03
CA THR A 498 -15.65 11.39 -13.34
C THR A 498 -14.62 12.08 -12.38
N ALA A 499 -14.94 13.14 -11.64
CA ALA A 499 -14.24 13.61 -10.42
C ALA A 499 -15.29 13.85 -9.31
N ARG A 500 -15.04 13.50 -8.04
CA ARG A 500 -15.96 13.70 -6.90
C ARG A 500 -15.27 13.60 -5.54
N GLY A 501 -15.73 14.38 -4.57
CA GLY A 501 -15.35 14.24 -3.16
C GLY A 501 -16.27 13.30 -2.38
N ALA A 502 -16.00 13.10 -1.08
CA ALA A 502 -16.83 12.21 -0.25
C ALA A 502 -18.28 12.68 -0.13
N VAL A 503 -18.48 13.99 0.00
CA VAL A 503 -19.76 14.66 0.23
C VAL A 503 -20.01 15.73 -0.84
N PRO A 504 -20.39 15.33 -2.08
CA PRO A 504 -20.58 16.27 -3.18
C PRO A 504 -21.63 17.35 -2.90
N SER A 505 -22.59 17.11 -2.01
CA SER A 505 -23.63 18.08 -1.63
C SER A 505 -23.22 19.04 -0.52
N ALA A 506 -22.13 18.76 0.22
CA ALA A 506 -21.70 19.60 1.33
C ALA A 506 -21.16 20.96 0.86
N ARG A 507 -21.14 21.94 1.78
CA ARG A 507 -20.60 23.27 1.54
C ARG A 507 -19.12 23.33 1.87
N ILE A 508 -18.40 24.22 1.19
CA ILE A 508 -16.98 24.48 1.40
C ILE A 508 -16.83 25.89 1.98
N ALA A 509 -16.02 26.02 3.02
CA ALA A 509 -15.56 27.28 3.58
C ALA A 509 -14.03 27.33 3.51
N VAL A 510 -13.45 28.37 2.92
CA VAL A 510 -12.02 28.39 2.55
C VAL A 510 -11.24 29.38 3.40
N TYR A 511 -10.11 28.93 3.94
CA TYR A 511 -9.23 29.71 4.80
C TYR A 511 -7.80 29.60 4.28
N LYS A 512 -7.38 30.53 3.42
CA LYS A 512 -6.02 30.55 2.84
C LYS A 512 -5.02 30.94 3.92
N ILE A 513 -4.28 29.95 4.41
CA ILE A 513 -3.22 30.07 5.43
C ILE A 513 -1.82 29.85 4.86
N CYS A 514 -1.73 29.27 3.66
CA CYS A 514 -0.48 28.93 3.00
C CYS A 514 -0.25 29.81 1.77
N TRP A 515 1.03 30.08 1.55
CA TRP A 515 1.61 30.99 0.57
C TRP A 515 2.85 30.31 -0.04
N SER A 516 3.46 30.87 -1.09
CA SER A 516 4.61 30.24 -1.75
C SER A 516 5.87 30.13 -0.87
N ASP A 517 5.89 30.80 0.29
CA ASP A 517 6.95 30.70 1.31
C ASP A 517 6.53 29.87 2.55
N GLY A 518 5.36 29.24 2.52
CA GLY A 518 4.83 28.35 3.56
C GLY A 518 3.58 28.90 4.27
N CYS A 519 3.30 28.36 5.45
CA CYS A 519 2.10 28.66 6.24
C CYS A 519 2.52 29.13 7.65
N ASN A 520 2.19 30.37 8.03
CA ASN A 520 2.65 30.92 9.31
C ASN A 520 1.77 30.44 10.48
N THR A 521 2.37 30.25 11.65
CA THR A 521 1.66 29.78 12.85
C THR A 521 0.55 30.73 13.33
N ALA A 522 0.76 32.04 13.20
CA ALA A 522 -0.27 33.03 13.51
C ALA A 522 -1.44 33.02 12.51
N ASP A 523 -1.15 32.80 11.21
CA ASP A 523 -2.16 32.73 10.16
C ASP A 523 -3.02 31.47 10.33
N ILE A 524 -2.41 30.33 10.66
CA ILE A 524 -3.09 29.08 11.04
C ILE A 524 -4.04 29.29 12.22
N LEU A 525 -3.57 29.93 13.30
CA LEU A 525 -4.37 30.09 14.52
C LEU A 525 -5.56 31.05 14.31
N ALA A 526 -5.37 32.13 13.55
CA ALA A 526 -6.46 33.05 13.19
C ALA A 526 -7.52 32.38 12.31
N ALA A 527 -7.11 31.53 11.36
CA ALA A 527 -8.04 30.74 10.55
C ALA A 527 -8.84 29.72 11.36
N PHE A 528 -8.26 29.13 12.41
CA PHE A 528 -8.99 28.26 13.34
C PHE A 528 -10.07 29.03 14.11
N ASP A 529 -9.73 30.21 14.67
CA ASP A 529 -10.67 31.04 15.44
C ASP A 529 -11.86 31.50 14.58
N ASP A 530 -11.58 32.01 13.37
CA ASP A 530 -12.60 32.36 12.38
C ASP A 530 -13.44 31.15 11.95
N ALA A 531 -12.84 29.98 11.67
CA ALA A 531 -13.60 28.81 11.23
C ALA A 531 -14.56 28.28 12.32
N ILE A 532 -14.15 28.34 13.58
CA ILE A 532 -15.01 28.01 14.73
C ILE A 532 -16.16 29.02 14.84
N ALA A 533 -15.88 30.32 14.73
CA ALA A 533 -16.89 31.39 14.85
C ALA A 533 -17.88 31.42 13.67
N ASP A 534 -17.41 31.11 12.45
CA ASP A 534 -18.22 31.05 11.22
C ASP A 534 -19.22 29.89 11.23
N GLY A 535 -18.95 28.83 12.01
CA GLY A 535 -19.84 27.69 12.19
C GLY A 535 -19.59 26.50 11.24
N VAL A 536 -18.33 26.17 10.92
CA VAL A 536 -18.01 24.94 10.18
C VAL A 536 -18.32 23.69 11.00
N ASP A 537 -18.62 22.56 10.35
CA ASP A 537 -18.91 21.30 11.05
C ASP A 537 -17.67 20.43 11.27
N LEU A 538 -16.70 20.53 10.37
CA LEU A 538 -15.41 19.85 10.38
C LEU A 538 -14.35 20.76 9.76
N ILE A 539 -13.09 20.52 10.11
CA ILE A 539 -11.92 21.16 9.47
C ILE A 539 -11.05 20.08 8.82
N SER A 540 -10.63 20.31 7.57
CA SER A 540 -9.55 19.58 6.90
C SER A 540 -8.30 20.46 6.88
N LEU A 541 -7.21 19.95 7.46
CA LEU A 541 -5.94 20.64 7.55
C LEU A 541 -4.82 19.74 7.00
N SER A 542 -4.32 20.08 5.81
CA SER A 542 -3.32 19.28 5.10
C SER A 542 -1.87 19.75 5.33
N VAL A 543 -1.60 20.42 6.46
CA VAL A 543 -0.29 20.99 6.82
C VAL A 543 0.24 20.45 8.16
N GLY A 544 1.54 20.57 8.40
CA GLY A 544 2.18 20.17 9.65
C GLY A 544 3.61 20.70 9.77
N GLY A 545 4.14 20.80 11.00
CA GLY A 545 5.48 21.35 11.26
C GLY A 545 6.64 20.46 10.81
N PHE A 546 7.81 21.05 10.60
CA PHE A 546 9.04 20.32 10.22
C PHE A 546 9.52 19.34 11.31
N ILE A 547 9.32 19.69 12.58
CA ILE A 547 9.64 18.87 13.75
C ILE A 547 8.37 18.58 14.56
N PRO A 548 8.28 17.43 15.26
CA PRO A 548 7.23 17.24 16.26
C PRO A 548 7.41 18.25 17.40
N LEU A 549 6.32 18.89 17.81
CA LEU A 549 6.29 19.86 18.91
C LEU A 549 5.37 19.37 20.04
N ASN A 550 5.54 19.92 21.23
CA ASN A 550 4.64 19.67 22.34
C ASN A 550 3.23 20.24 22.06
N TYR A 551 2.17 19.65 22.61
CA TYR A 551 0.77 20.03 22.33
C TYR A 551 0.41 21.50 22.57
N PHE A 552 1.20 22.23 23.38
CA PHE A 552 1.01 23.66 23.66
C PHE A 552 2.09 24.56 23.08
N ASP A 553 3.08 24.00 22.38
CA ASP A 553 4.00 24.72 21.49
C ASP A 553 3.53 24.63 20.02
N ASP A 554 2.64 23.69 19.70
CA ASP A 554 2.00 23.52 18.39
C ASP A 554 0.65 24.25 18.28
N VAL A 555 0.57 25.22 17.37
CA VAL A 555 -0.68 25.94 17.08
C VAL A 555 -1.75 25.05 16.42
N ILE A 556 -1.37 23.96 15.74
CA ILE A 556 -2.32 23.01 15.14
C ILE A 556 -3.01 22.22 16.24
N ALA A 557 -2.26 21.70 17.21
CA ALA A 557 -2.81 21.07 18.40
C ALA A 557 -3.72 22.03 19.20
N ILE A 558 -3.33 23.29 19.40
CA ILE A 558 -4.15 24.31 20.07
C ILE A 558 -5.45 24.57 19.30
N GLY A 559 -5.37 24.94 18.02
CA GLY A 559 -6.55 25.22 17.19
C GLY A 559 -7.51 24.03 17.07
N ALA A 560 -6.98 22.82 16.98
CA ALA A 560 -7.76 21.59 17.02
C ALA A 560 -8.40 21.30 18.39
N PHE A 561 -7.83 21.78 19.50
CA PHE A 561 -8.46 21.66 20.83
C PHE A 561 -9.68 22.57 20.93
N HIS A 562 -9.54 23.84 20.54
CA HIS A 562 -10.66 24.79 20.49
C HIS A 562 -11.74 24.35 19.49
N SER A 563 -11.35 23.73 18.36
CA SER A 563 -12.29 23.09 17.42
C SER A 563 -13.07 21.96 18.10
N MET A 564 -12.37 21.00 18.73
CA MET A 564 -12.98 19.86 19.42
C MET A 564 -13.93 20.32 20.53
N LYS A 565 -13.55 21.33 21.31
CA LYS A 565 -14.38 21.95 22.36
C LYS A 565 -15.70 22.49 21.83
N ASN A 566 -15.73 23.01 20.61
CA ASN A 566 -16.92 23.55 19.94
C ASN A 566 -17.64 22.51 19.04
N GLY A 567 -17.32 21.22 19.16
CA GLY A 567 -18.01 20.16 18.41
C GLY A 567 -17.52 19.95 16.97
N ILE A 568 -16.36 20.51 16.62
CA ILE A 568 -15.76 20.49 15.29
C ILE A 568 -14.59 19.51 15.27
N LEU A 569 -14.61 18.52 14.37
CA LEU A 569 -13.51 17.58 14.21
C LEU A 569 -12.47 18.13 13.24
N THR A 570 -11.20 18.17 13.66
CA THR A 570 -10.06 18.47 12.78
C THR A 570 -9.46 17.17 12.24
N SER A 571 -9.50 17.00 10.92
CA SER A 571 -8.70 16.02 10.18
C SER A 571 -7.35 16.62 9.84
N ASN A 572 -6.28 15.90 10.16
CA ASN A 572 -4.88 16.34 10.02
C ASN A 572 -4.09 15.31 9.21
N SER A 573 -3.27 15.77 8.27
CA SER A 573 -2.27 14.91 7.59
C SER A 573 -1.21 14.43 8.59
N ALA A 574 -0.79 13.15 8.52
CA ALA A 574 0.23 12.63 9.44
C ALA A 574 1.64 13.24 9.19
N GLY A 575 1.91 13.68 7.95
CA GLY A 575 3.20 14.18 7.49
C GLY A 575 3.83 13.27 6.43
N ASN A 576 4.79 13.81 5.67
CA ASN A 576 5.46 13.12 4.56
C ASN A 576 6.95 12.86 4.87
N SER A 577 7.28 12.52 6.13
CA SER A 577 8.66 12.34 6.63
C SER A 577 9.03 10.89 6.94
N GLY A 578 8.27 9.92 6.44
CA GLY A 578 8.51 8.49 6.60
C GLY A 578 9.66 7.92 5.75
N PRO A 579 9.95 6.61 5.88
CA PRO A 579 9.22 5.64 6.71
C PRO A 579 9.67 5.60 8.18
N SER A 580 10.67 6.41 8.57
CA SER A 580 11.30 6.40 9.91
C SER A 580 10.29 6.47 11.07
N SER A 581 10.57 5.71 12.14
CA SER A 581 9.86 5.77 13.43
C SER A 581 9.71 7.19 13.96
N ALA A 582 8.58 7.47 14.62
CA ALA A 582 8.25 8.73 15.28
C ALA A 582 8.37 9.99 14.39
N SER A 583 8.18 9.82 13.07
CA SER A 583 8.24 10.91 12.07
C SER A 583 6.92 11.70 11.92
N ILE A 584 5.86 11.31 12.64
CA ILE A 584 4.54 11.97 12.62
C ILE A 584 4.60 13.40 13.18
N LYS A 585 3.89 14.33 12.52
CA LYS A 585 3.89 15.76 12.86
C LYS A 585 2.63 16.19 13.62
N ASN A 586 1.46 15.78 13.12
CA ASN A 586 0.19 16.05 13.77
C ASN A 586 -0.26 14.81 14.55
N PHE A 587 -0.19 14.84 15.89
CA PHE A 587 -0.44 13.68 16.75
C PHE A 587 -1.24 13.99 18.03
N SER A 588 -1.91 15.13 18.13
CA SER A 588 -2.78 15.43 19.29
C SER A 588 -3.94 14.42 19.41
N PRO A 589 -4.32 13.95 20.61
CA PRO A 589 -5.36 12.93 20.76
C PRO A 589 -6.73 13.36 20.23
N TRP A 590 -7.06 14.65 20.35
CA TRP A 590 -8.33 15.26 19.94
C TRP A 590 -8.45 15.54 18.43
N SER A 591 -7.36 15.43 17.65
CA SER A 591 -7.42 15.48 16.18
C SER A 591 -7.39 14.07 15.57
N LEU A 592 -7.91 13.93 14.35
CA LEU A 592 -7.81 12.72 13.54
C LEU A 592 -6.54 12.80 12.68
N SER A 593 -5.53 11.98 12.98
CA SER A 593 -4.24 11.93 12.27
C SER A 593 -4.24 10.85 11.19
N VAL A 594 -4.05 11.25 9.94
CA VAL A 594 -4.34 10.41 8.77
C VAL A 594 -3.06 10.07 8.00
N ALA A 595 -2.72 8.78 7.95
CA ALA A 595 -1.66 8.27 7.10
C ALA A 595 -2.11 8.15 5.62
N ALA A 596 -1.15 8.02 4.71
CA ALA A 596 -1.40 7.80 3.29
C ALA A 596 -1.21 6.33 2.91
N SER A 597 -2.19 5.75 2.24
CA SER A 597 -2.08 4.41 1.65
C SER A 597 -2.31 4.43 0.14
N THR A 598 -1.77 3.42 -0.52
CA THR A 598 -1.95 3.17 -1.95
C THR A 598 -3.37 2.71 -2.28
N ILE A 599 -3.80 3.05 -3.49
CA ILE A 599 -4.98 2.48 -4.14
C ILE A 599 -4.54 1.37 -5.11
N ASP A 600 -5.48 0.57 -5.62
CA ASP A 600 -5.15 -0.48 -6.59
C ASP A 600 -4.81 0.05 -7.99
N ARG A 601 -4.87 1.36 -8.26
CA ARG A 601 -4.25 1.99 -9.45
C ARG A 601 -2.79 2.34 -9.16
N LYS A 602 -1.91 2.04 -10.12
CA LYS A 602 -0.50 2.42 -10.13
C LYS A 602 -0.08 2.94 -11.50
N PHE A 603 0.64 4.05 -11.56
CA PHE A 603 1.28 4.50 -12.80
C PHE A 603 2.64 3.85 -13.02
N VAL A 604 2.92 3.44 -14.26
CA VAL A 604 4.23 2.94 -14.69
C VAL A 604 4.64 3.57 -16.03
N THR A 605 5.93 3.79 -16.19
CA THR A 605 6.53 4.50 -17.33
C THR A 605 7.63 3.63 -17.92
N LYS A 606 7.67 3.50 -19.24
CA LYS A 606 8.63 2.62 -19.93
C LYS A 606 9.74 3.45 -20.56
N VAL A 607 10.98 3.08 -20.25
CA VAL A 607 12.18 3.52 -20.96
C VAL A 607 12.60 2.41 -21.92
N MET A 608 12.56 2.70 -23.22
CA MET A 608 13.01 1.80 -24.28
C MET A 608 14.40 2.25 -24.74
N LEU A 609 15.38 1.35 -24.75
CA LEU A 609 16.76 1.65 -25.15
C LEU A 609 17.03 1.22 -26.60
N GLY A 610 18.03 1.81 -27.24
CA GLY A 610 18.39 1.51 -28.65
C GLY A 610 18.89 0.09 -28.93
N ASN A 611 19.07 -0.75 -27.90
CA ASN A 611 19.28 -2.20 -28.03
C ASN A 611 17.96 -3.01 -27.90
N ASN A 612 16.80 -2.34 -27.94
CA ASN A 612 15.45 -2.86 -27.71
C ASN A 612 15.15 -3.37 -26.28
N MET A 613 16.05 -3.16 -25.30
CA MET A 613 15.73 -3.45 -23.90
C MET A 613 14.74 -2.42 -23.35
N ILE A 614 13.77 -2.89 -22.56
CA ILE A 614 12.72 -2.05 -21.97
C ILE A 614 12.79 -2.13 -20.44
N TYR A 615 13.00 -0.99 -19.79
CA TYR A 615 13.03 -0.86 -18.34
C TYR A 615 11.82 -0.07 -17.86
N GLU A 616 11.15 -0.59 -16.82
CA GLU A 616 9.95 0.02 -16.27
C GLU A 616 10.27 0.82 -15.01
N GLY A 617 10.02 2.13 -15.07
CA GLY A 617 10.01 3.04 -13.94
C GLY A 617 8.59 3.41 -13.48
N ILE A 618 8.54 4.34 -12.53
CA ILE A 618 7.34 4.86 -11.89
C ILE A 618 7.41 6.38 -11.99
N SER A 619 6.48 6.97 -12.74
CA SER A 619 6.30 8.42 -12.89
C SER A 619 4.94 8.69 -13.54
N ILE A 620 4.55 9.95 -13.57
CA ILE A 620 3.39 10.45 -14.29
C ILE A 620 3.93 11.20 -15.52
N ASN A 621 4.33 10.45 -16.54
CA ASN A 621 4.80 10.98 -17.80
C ASN A 621 3.61 11.24 -18.74
N THR A 622 3.23 12.49 -18.90
CA THR A 622 2.13 12.91 -19.81
C THR A 622 2.60 13.14 -21.25
N PHE A 623 3.92 13.31 -21.44
CA PHE A 623 4.57 13.49 -22.73
C PHE A 623 4.58 12.19 -23.56
N ASP A 624 4.62 12.34 -24.87
CA ASP A 624 4.84 11.25 -25.82
C ASP A 624 6.01 11.60 -26.73
N LEU A 625 7.04 10.76 -26.74
CA LEU A 625 8.27 10.99 -27.51
C LEU A 625 8.18 10.23 -28.83
N ASN A 626 8.08 10.96 -29.94
CA ASN A 626 7.82 10.39 -31.27
C ASN A 626 8.99 9.60 -31.88
N SER A 627 10.18 9.63 -31.26
CA SER A 627 11.43 9.08 -31.79
C SER A 627 12.33 8.51 -30.70
N MET A 628 13.37 7.77 -31.10
CA MET A 628 14.55 7.53 -30.26
C MET A 628 15.44 8.78 -30.26
N TYR A 629 15.99 9.14 -29.11
CA TYR A 629 16.86 10.30 -28.91
C TYR A 629 18.18 9.91 -28.22
N PRO A 630 19.26 10.71 -28.33
CA PRO A 630 20.52 10.43 -27.64
C PRO A 630 20.34 10.32 -26.12
N LEU A 631 21.05 9.39 -25.50
CA LEU A 631 21.01 9.13 -24.05
C LEU A 631 22.40 9.37 -23.45
N ILE A 632 22.53 10.31 -22.52
CA ILE A 632 23.81 10.67 -21.87
C ILE A 632 23.72 10.44 -20.35
N TYR A 633 24.82 10.06 -19.70
CA TYR A 633 24.89 10.01 -18.23
C TYR A 633 25.34 11.37 -17.68
N GLY A 634 24.67 11.87 -16.65
CA GLY A 634 24.92 13.22 -16.11
C GLY A 634 26.37 13.44 -15.67
N GLY A 635 27.04 12.39 -15.15
CA GLY A 635 28.44 12.45 -14.73
C GLY A 635 29.45 12.60 -15.88
N ASP A 636 29.05 12.30 -17.11
CA ASP A 636 29.87 12.50 -18.32
C ASP A 636 29.63 13.87 -18.97
N ALA A 637 28.68 14.66 -18.46
CA ALA A 637 28.32 15.99 -18.95
C ALA A 637 28.53 17.12 -17.91
N PRO A 638 29.65 17.21 -17.17
CA PRO A 638 29.85 18.25 -16.16
C PRO A 638 30.03 19.65 -16.76
N ASN A 639 29.39 20.64 -16.13
CA ASN A 639 29.60 22.06 -16.41
C ASN A 639 30.92 22.57 -15.77
N THR A 640 32.03 22.14 -16.34
CA THR A 640 33.38 22.49 -15.87
C THR A 640 33.67 24.00 -15.90
N THR A 641 32.97 24.77 -16.73
CA THR A 641 33.08 26.24 -16.77
C THR A 641 32.46 26.90 -15.52
N ALA A 642 31.48 26.26 -14.89
CA ALA A 642 30.93 26.68 -13.59
C ALA A 642 31.61 25.99 -12.39
N GLY A 643 32.65 25.19 -12.62
CA GLY A 643 33.45 24.53 -11.57
C GLY A 643 32.99 23.12 -11.17
N TYR A 644 31.89 22.62 -11.71
CA TYR A 644 31.36 21.28 -11.41
C TYR A 644 32.16 20.16 -12.08
N ASP A 645 32.20 18.99 -11.43
CA ASP A 645 32.78 17.76 -11.98
C ASP A 645 31.75 16.60 -12.10
N GLY A 646 32.22 15.43 -12.54
CA GLY A 646 31.41 14.22 -12.73
C GLY A 646 30.81 13.64 -11.45
N SER A 647 31.36 13.97 -10.28
CA SER A 647 30.85 13.53 -8.97
C SER A 647 29.60 14.31 -8.53
N GLU A 648 29.42 15.54 -9.02
CA GLU A 648 28.25 16.38 -8.76
C GLU A 648 27.22 16.32 -9.91
N SER A 649 27.69 16.41 -11.16
CA SER A 649 26.82 16.45 -12.35
C SER A 649 26.01 15.17 -12.57
N ARG A 650 26.48 14.02 -12.06
CA ARG A 650 25.71 12.76 -12.01
C ARG A 650 24.37 12.87 -11.29
N TYR A 651 24.22 13.80 -10.35
CA TYR A 651 22.96 14.05 -9.63
C TYR A 651 22.06 15.06 -10.33
N CYS A 652 22.51 15.63 -11.46
CA CYS A 652 21.76 16.60 -12.26
C CYS A 652 21.32 17.84 -11.45
N TYR A 653 22.16 18.31 -10.53
CA TYR A 653 21.91 19.53 -9.74
C TYR A 653 21.75 20.79 -10.62
N PRO A 654 21.06 21.85 -10.14
CA PRO A 654 20.95 23.11 -10.86
C PRO A 654 22.33 23.65 -11.29
N GLY A 655 22.47 23.97 -12.57
CA GLY A 655 23.71 24.50 -13.15
C GLY A 655 24.85 23.50 -13.38
N SER A 656 24.78 22.25 -12.88
CA SER A 656 25.92 21.31 -12.94
C SER A 656 26.07 20.58 -14.28
N LEU A 657 25.05 20.62 -15.14
CA LEU A 657 25.04 19.97 -16.46
C LEU A 657 25.54 20.91 -17.57
N ASN A 658 26.39 20.39 -18.45
CA ASN A 658 26.89 21.10 -19.63
C ASN A 658 25.80 21.17 -20.71
N THR A 659 25.23 22.37 -20.88
CA THR A 659 24.14 22.63 -21.83
C THR A 659 24.48 22.29 -23.29
N THR A 660 25.76 22.33 -23.68
CA THR A 660 26.19 22.00 -25.06
C THR A 660 26.20 20.48 -25.31
N LEU A 661 26.34 19.67 -24.25
CA LEU A 661 26.31 18.20 -24.32
C LEU A 661 24.90 17.64 -24.07
N VAL A 662 24.08 18.34 -23.29
CA VAL A 662 22.76 17.87 -22.82
C VAL A 662 21.59 18.33 -23.71
N ASN A 663 21.72 19.43 -24.44
CA ASN A 663 20.65 19.96 -25.27
C ASN A 663 20.16 18.94 -26.33
N GLY A 664 18.86 18.63 -26.32
CA GLY A 664 18.23 17.65 -27.21
C GLY A 664 18.40 16.19 -26.80
N THR A 665 18.97 15.91 -25.63
CA THR A 665 19.23 14.55 -25.12
C THR A 665 18.26 14.12 -24.00
N ILE A 666 18.26 12.83 -23.70
CA ILE A 666 17.73 12.26 -22.45
C ILE A 666 18.92 12.05 -21.51
N VAL A 667 18.82 12.52 -20.26
CA VAL A 667 19.89 12.40 -19.26
C VAL A 667 19.60 11.27 -18.27
N LEU A 668 20.59 10.43 -17.93
CA LEU A 668 20.54 9.52 -16.78
C LEU A 668 21.13 10.22 -15.54
N CYS A 669 20.31 10.33 -14.49
CA CYS A 669 20.62 11.02 -13.23
C CYS A 669 20.55 10.04 -12.04
N ASP A 670 21.52 10.12 -11.14
CA ASP A 670 21.70 9.19 -10.00
C ASP A 670 20.85 9.53 -8.76
N GLN A 671 19.90 10.45 -8.90
CA GLN A 671 18.96 10.83 -7.86
C GLN A 671 17.61 11.19 -8.47
N LEU A 672 16.55 11.12 -7.66
CA LEU A 672 15.31 11.86 -7.92
C LEU A 672 15.56 13.36 -7.73
N HIS A 673 15.19 14.16 -8.72
CA HIS A 673 15.10 15.61 -8.69
C HIS A 673 13.81 16.05 -9.40
N ASP A 674 13.45 17.32 -9.34
CA ASP A 674 12.19 17.86 -9.89
C ASP A 674 12.13 17.96 -11.44
N GLY A 675 13.22 17.65 -12.13
CA GLY A 675 13.37 17.77 -13.59
C GLY A 675 13.67 19.19 -14.11
N THR A 676 13.60 20.23 -13.28
CA THR A 676 13.82 21.63 -13.69
C THR A 676 15.23 21.87 -14.21
N SER A 677 16.24 21.40 -13.47
CA SER A 677 17.66 21.49 -13.83
C SER A 677 17.99 20.85 -15.19
N THR A 678 17.40 19.69 -15.49
CA THR A 678 17.56 19.03 -16.80
C THR A 678 16.86 19.79 -17.91
N LEU A 679 15.67 20.32 -17.67
CA LEU A 679 14.92 21.13 -18.66
C LEU A 679 15.67 22.44 -18.97
N GLN A 680 16.15 23.14 -17.94
CA GLN A 680 16.98 24.34 -18.08
C GLN A 680 18.31 24.05 -18.80
N ALA A 681 18.86 22.84 -18.67
CA ALA A 681 20.04 22.40 -19.43
C ALA A 681 19.75 22.02 -20.91
N GLY A 682 18.48 22.10 -21.35
CA GLY A 682 18.04 21.76 -22.70
C GLY A 682 17.72 20.28 -22.92
N ALA A 683 17.69 19.45 -21.86
CA ALA A 683 17.28 18.05 -21.99
C ALA A 683 15.80 17.96 -22.37
N ILE A 684 15.48 17.03 -23.27
CA ILE A 684 14.09 16.71 -23.63
C ILE A 684 13.48 15.66 -22.68
N GLY A 685 14.31 15.01 -21.87
CA GLY A 685 13.87 14.05 -20.87
C GLY A 685 14.93 13.64 -19.86
N THR A 686 14.51 12.93 -18.82
CA THR A 686 15.39 12.44 -17.75
C THR A 686 14.98 11.04 -17.27
N VAL A 687 15.98 10.16 -17.11
CA VAL A 687 15.86 8.88 -16.43
C VAL A 687 16.54 9.04 -15.09
N MET A 688 15.79 8.90 -14.00
CA MET A 688 16.31 9.07 -12.64
C MET A 688 16.40 7.72 -11.95
N GLN A 689 17.42 7.48 -11.12
CA GLN A 689 17.51 6.27 -10.30
C GLN A 689 17.58 6.52 -8.79
N GLY A 690 17.10 5.55 -8.01
CA GLY A 690 17.21 5.55 -6.55
C GLY A 690 16.26 4.56 -5.86
N ASP A 691 16.49 4.33 -4.57
CA ASP A 691 15.73 3.35 -3.78
C ASP A 691 14.67 3.96 -2.83
N ARG A 692 14.53 5.30 -2.76
CA ARG A 692 13.71 5.96 -1.73
C ARG A 692 12.20 5.87 -1.95
N PHE A 693 11.73 5.94 -3.20
CA PHE A 693 10.31 6.11 -3.53
C PHE A 693 9.86 5.10 -4.60
N LYS A 694 9.63 3.85 -4.20
CA LYS A 694 9.35 2.70 -5.10
C LYS A 694 7.85 2.47 -5.36
N ASP A 695 7.02 3.36 -4.83
CA ASP A 695 5.62 3.12 -4.52
C ASP A 695 4.74 4.39 -4.65
N VAL A 696 5.29 5.46 -5.24
CA VAL A 696 4.61 6.72 -5.54
C VAL A 696 5.08 7.22 -6.91
N ALA A 697 4.16 7.76 -7.73
CA ALA A 697 4.50 8.38 -9.00
C ALA A 697 4.59 9.90 -8.87
N PHE A 698 5.63 10.49 -9.47
CA PHE A 698 5.84 11.94 -9.55
C PHE A 698 5.63 12.43 -10.99
N LEU A 699 5.08 13.64 -11.12
CA LEU A 699 4.94 14.38 -12.37
C LEU A 699 6.13 15.34 -12.54
N PHE A 700 6.61 15.51 -13.77
CA PHE A 700 7.82 16.28 -14.09
C PHE A 700 7.56 17.24 -15.27
N PRO A 701 8.33 18.34 -15.41
CA PRO A 701 8.15 19.35 -16.45
C PRO A 701 8.71 18.94 -17.83
N LEU A 702 9.38 17.78 -17.91
CA LEU A 702 9.91 17.15 -19.14
C LEU A 702 9.63 15.64 -19.13
N SER A 703 9.87 14.94 -20.25
CA SER A 703 9.58 13.51 -20.36
C SER A 703 10.47 12.68 -19.41
N ALA A 704 9.89 12.00 -18.42
CA ALA A 704 10.67 11.52 -17.28
C ALA A 704 10.23 10.17 -16.70
N SER A 705 11.18 9.40 -16.18
CA SER A 705 10.95 8.09 -15.54
C SER A 705 11.92 7.83 -14.38
N TYR A 706 11.41 7.59 -13.17
CA TYR A 706 12.21 7.18 -12.01
C TYR A 706 12.23 5.66 -11.86
N MET A 707 13.38 5.05 -11.56
CA MET A 707 13.52 3.59 -11.41
C MET A 707 14.50 3.18 -10.31
N THR A 708 14.46 1.91 -9.90
CA THR A 708 15.39 1.42 -8.88
C THR A 708 16.81 1.28 -9.43
N PRO A 709 17.88 1.33 -8.60
CA PRO A 709 19.26 1.31 -9.09
C PRO A 709 19.64 0.01 -9.81
N GLN A 710 18.94 -1.10 -9.53
CA GLN A 710 19.12 -2.37 -10.25
C GLN A 710 18.63 -2.31 -11.70
N LYS A 711 17.75 -1.34 -12.04
CA LYS A 711 17.33 -1.03 -13.41
C LYS A 711 18.17 0.10 -14.01
N GLY A 712 18.41 1.18 -13.26
CA GLY A 712 19.21 2.31 -13.75
C GLY A 712 20.67 1.96 -14.02
N SER A 713 21.27 1.03 -13.26
CA SER A 713 22.59 0.45 -13.59
C SER A 713 22.61 -0.30 -14.93
N GLN A 714 21.50 -0.92 -15.37
CA GLN A 714 21.43 -1.53 -16.70
C GLN A 714 21.36 -0.47 -17.80
N VAL A 715 20.72 0.68 -17.54
CA VAL A 715 20.74 1.85 -18.43
C VAL A 715 22.17 2.41 -18.53
N SER A 716 22.88 2.53 -17.40
CA SER A 716 24.29 2.96 -17.36
C SER A 716 25.23 1.97 -18.08
N LEU A 717 25.04 0.66 -17.91
CA LEU A 717 25.78 -0.37 -18.65
C LEU A 717 25.49 -0.30 -20.15
N TYR A 718 24.25 0.01 -20.56
CA TYR A 718 23.92 0.23 -21.96
C TYR A 718 24.61 1.49 -22.52
N ILE A 719 24.62 2.61 -21.79
CA ILE A 719 25.34 3.84 -22.19
C ILE A 719 26.82 3.52 -22.47
N ASN A 720 27.47 2.77 -21.58
CA ASN A 720 28.86 2.35 -21.73
C ASN A 720 29.11 1.25 -22.80
N SER A 721 28.06 0.67 -23.39
CA SER A 721 28.17 -0.44 -24.36
C SER A 721 28.23 -0.01 -25.83
N THR A 722 27.98 1.26 -26.13
CA THR A 722 27.88 1.79 -27.50
C THR A 722 28.36 3.25 -27.54
N SER A 723 28.92 3.69 -28.67
CA SER A 723 29.27 5.10 -28.88
C SER A 723 28.06 5.99 -29.22
N ASN A 724 26.92 5.39 -29.59
CA ASN A 724 25.67 6.08 -29.92
C ASN A 724 24.50 5.53 -29.08
N PRO A 725 24.52 5.70 -27.75
CA PRO A 725 23.41 5.31 -26.89
C PRO A 725 22.17 6.15 -27.16
N THR A 726 21.01 5.49 -27.24
CA THR A 726 19.72 6.17 -27.45
C THR A 726 18.62 5.59 -26.57
N ALA A 727 17.63 6.41 -26.25
CA ALA A 727 16.44 6.01 -25.51
C ALA A 727 15.16 6.68 -26.03
N ASN A 728 14.04 6.13 -25.61
CA ASN A 728 12.71 6.74 -25.67
C ASN A 728 12.03 6.53 -24.32
N ILE A 729 11.37 7.57 -23.80
CA ILE A 729 10.54 7.49 -22.59
C ILE A 729 9.09 7.61 -23.06
N ALA A 730 8.36 6.49 -23.00
CA ALA A 730 6.98 6.42 -23.42
C ALA A 730 6.05 7.13 -22.41
N LYS A 731 4.87 7.56 -22.87
CA LYS A 731 3.79 8.02 -22.00
C LYS A 731 3.44 6.95 -20.95
N SER A 732 3.08 7.37 -19.73
CA SER A 732 2.71 6.44 -18.66
C SER A 732 1.45 5.64 -18.98
N ILE A 733 1.35 4.46 -18.37
CA ILE A 733 0.16 3.61 -18.41
C ILE A 733 -0.29 3.25 -16.99
N GLU A 734 -1.58 3.02 -16.82
CA GLU A 734 -2.16 2.52 -15.58
C GLU A 734 -2.04 0.99 -15.49
N ARG A 735 -1.80 0.49 -14.28
CA ARG A 735 -1.92 -0.93 -13.94
C ARG A 735 -2.66 -1.12 -12.64
N LYS A 736 -3.23 -2.32 -12.48
CA LYS A 736 -3.78 -2.76 -11.20
C LYS A 736 -2.67 -3.36 -10.32
N ASP A 737 -2.36 -2.71 -9.20
CA ASP A 737 -1.56 -3.31 -8.14
C ASP A 737 -2.46 -4.21 -7.27
N LYS A 738 -1.96 -5.40 -6.92
CA LYS A 738 -2.68 -6.39 -6.09
C LYS A 738 -2.27 -6.34 -4.62
N LEU A 739 -1.24 -5.57 -4.27
CA LEU A 739 -0.76 -5.40 -2.90
C LEU A 739 -1.47 -4.26 -2.16
N ALA A 740 -2.24 -3.42 -2.87
CA ALA A 740 -2.96 -2.31 -2.28
C ALA A 740 -4.20 -2.77 -1.46
N PRO A 741 -4.51 -2.13 -0.33
CA PRO A 741 -3.82 -0.96 0.23
C PRO A 741 -2.58 -1.35 1.06
N PHE A 742 -1.51 -0.59 0.92
CA PHE A 742 -0.37 -0.56 1.84
C PHE A 742 0.05 0.89 2.10
N VAL A 743 0.74 1.16 3.22
CA VAL A 743 1.12 2.51 3.66
C VAL A 743 2.41 2.96 2.98
N VAL A 744 2.28 3.96 2.12
CA VAL A 744 3.34 4.44 1.24
C VAL A 744 4.57 4.93 2.02
N SER A 745 5.75 4.73 1.44
CA SER A 745 7.08 5.02 1.98
C SER A 745 7.21 6.39 2.64
N PHE A 746 6.71 7.45 1.99
CA PHE A 746 6.82 8.82 2.50
C PHE A 746 5.93 9.11 3.71
N SER A 747 4.83 8.36 3.93
CA SER A 747 3.88 8.69 4.99
C SER A 747 4.56 8.59 6.36
N SER A 748 4.43 9.61 7.20
CA SER A 748 5.02 9.60 8.52
C SER A 748 4.46 8.47 9.40
N ARG A 749 5.31 7.93 10.29
CA ARG A 749 5.02 6.82 11.21
C ARG A 749 4.94 7.29 12.66
N GLY A 750 4.22 6.53 13.48
CA GLY A 750 4.32 6.57 14.94
C GLY A 750 5.61 5.89 15.47
N PRO A 751 5.75 5.69 16.79
CA PRO A 751 4.81 6.07 17.85
C PRO A 751 4.56 7.58 17.95
N ASN A 752 3.57 7.99 18.73
CA ASN A 752 3.40 9.40 19.12
C ASN A 752 4.65 9.85 19.91
N PRO A 753 5.40 10.87 19.45
CA PRO A 753 6.69 11.25 20.04
C PRO A 753 6.58 11.97 21.40
N ILE A 754 5.39 12.44 21.78
CA ILE A 754 5.14 13.10 23.07
C ILE A 754 4.39 12.19 24.04
N THR A 755 3.45 11.37 23.55
CA THR A 755 2.65 10.45 24.37
C THR A 755 2.60 9.06 23.77
N THR A 756 3.62 8.25 24.01
CA THR A 756 3.81 6.92 23.39
C THR A 756 2.69 5.91 23.71
N ASP A 757 1.98 6.08 24.82
CA ASP A 757 0.80 5.27 25.18
C ASP A 757 -0.51 5.72 24.49
N ILE A 758 -0.44 6.66 23.54
CA ILE A 758 -1.53 6.98 22.60
C ILE A 758 -1.09 6.60 21.19
N LEU A 759 -1.76 5.60 20.60
CA LEU A 759 -1.51 5.17 19.23
C LEU A 759 -1.73 6.32 18.24
N LYS A 760 -0.73 6.56 17.40
CA LYS A 760 -0.80 7.39 16.19
C LYS A 760 0.01 6.74 15.07
N PRO A 761 -0.33 6.93 13.78
CA PRO A 761 -1.53 7.63 13.26
C PRO A 761 -2.83 6.95 13.70
N ASP A 762 -3.98 7.62 13.54
CA ASP A 762 -5.27 7.07 13.98
C ASP A 762 -5.82 6.05 12.97
N LEU A 763 -5.67 6.32 11.67
CA LEU A 763 -6.05 5.45 10.56
C LEU A 763 -5.28 5.85 9.28
N THR A 764 -5.48 5.11 8.18
CA THR A 764 -5.01 5.50 6.84
C THR A 764 -6.15 5.63 5.84
N ALA A 765 -5.95 6.49 4.83
CA ALA A 765 -6.86 6.68 3.70
C ALA A 765 -6.05 6.85 2.39
N PRO A 766 -6.68 6.77 1.20
CA PRO A 766 -6.02 6.95 -0.09
C PRO A 766 -5.24 8.27 -0.16
N GLY A 767 -3.93 8.18 -0.41
CA GLY A 767 -3.03 9.35 -0.46
C GLY A 767 -1.93 9.23 -1.51
N VAL A 768 -2.09 8.34 -2.50
CA VAL A 768 -1.12 8.10 -3.58
C VAL A 768 -1.85 8.11 -4.92
N ASP A 769 -1.24 8.76 -5.91
CA ASP A 769 -1.69 8.86 -7.29
C ASP A 769 -3.16 9.34 -7.41
N ILE A 770 -3.54 10.34 -6.61
CA ILE A 770 -4.91 10.87 -6.48
C ILE A 770 -5.17 11.97 -7.51
N LEU A 771 -6.15 11.74 -8.40
CA LEU A 771 -6.67 12.75 -9.31
C LEU A 771 -7.74 13.59 -8.61
N ALA A 772 -7.54 14.91 -8.54
CA ALA A 772 -8.54 15.88 -8.10
C ALA A 772 -8.33 17.23 -8.83
N ALA A 773 -9.14 18.24 -8.52
CA ALA A 773 -9.07 19.53 -9.21
C ALA A 773 -7.74 20.25 -8.96
N TRP A 774 -7.37 21.14 -9.88
CA TRP A 774 -6.14 21.94 -9.81
C TRP A 774 -6.43 23.42 -10.05
N SER A 775 -5.50 24.30 -9.68
CA SER A 775 -5.61 25.73 -9.98
C SER A 775 -5.05 26.02 -11.38
N GLU A 776 -5.84 26.69 -12.21
CA GLU A 776 -5.38 27.11 -13.56
C GLU A 776 -4.51 28.38 -13.52
N ALA A 777 -4.21 28.92 -12.33
CA ALA A 777 -3.15 29.93 -12.14
C ALA A 777 -1.73 29.35 -12.20
N THR A 778 -1.57 28.03 -12.14
CA THR A 778 -0.27 27.35 -12.08
C THR A 778 -0.15 26.26 -13.15
N THR A 779 1.07 25.73 -13.31
CA THR A 779 1.35 24.59 -14.18
C THR A 779 1.09 23.27 -13.45
N ALA A 780 1.08 22.16 -14.19
CA ALA A 780 0.82 20.83 -13.63
C ALA A 780 1.89 20.38 -12.61
N THR A 781 3.11 20.95 -12.63
CA THR A 781 4.14 20.75 -11.58
C THR A 781 4.43 21.99 -10.73
N GLY A 782 3.79 23.13 -11.00
CA GLY A 782 4.15 24.43 -10.41
C GLY A 782 5.58 24.90 -10.72
N SER A 783 6.30 24.24 -11.63
CA SER A 783 7.73 24.46 -11.85
C SER A 783 8.01 25.41 -13.01
N GLU A 784 9.08 26.18 -12.90
CA GLU A 784 9.59 27.01 -14.01
C GLU A 784 9.92 26.14 -15.23
N GLY A 785 9.50 26.59 -16.42
CA GLY A 785 9.70 25.89 -17.69
C GLY A 785 8.59 24.91 -18.07
N ASP A 786 7.73 24.47 -17.13
CA ASP A 786 6.47 23.83 -17.52
C ASP A 786 5.53 24.88 -18.16
N THR A 787 4.67 24.42 -19.06
CA THR A 787 3.66 25.21 -19.77
C THR A 787 2.27 24.54 -19.76
N ARG A 788 2.15 23.35 -19.16
CA ARG A 788 0.91 22.57 -19.07
C ARG A 788 0.04 23.10 -17.94
N VAL A 789 -0.88 24.01 -18.24
CA VAL A 789 -2.00 24.35 -17.34
C VAL A 789 -3.07 23.25 -17.47
N VAL A 790 -3.64 22.79 -16.35
CA VAL A 790 -4.61 21.68 -16.31
C VAL A 790 -5.71 21.91 -15.27
N PRO A 791 -6.98 21.53 -15.52
CA PRO A 791 -8.07 21.64 -14.55
C PRO A 791 -8.08 20.51 -13.50
N TYR A 792 -7.39 19.39 -13.79
CA TYR A 792 -7.26 18.22 -12.93
C TYR A 792 -5.82 17.73 -12.90
N ASN A 793 -5.29 17.42 -11.72
CA ASN A 793 -3.91 16.99 -11.52
C ASN A 793 -3.81 15.76 -10.60
N ILE A 794 -2.71 15.01 -10.73
CA ILE A 794 -2.44 13.79 -9.99
C ILE A 794 -1.25 14.00 -9.07
N ILE A 795 -1.50 14.02 -7.76
CA ILE A 795 -0.47 14.18 -6.73
C ILE A 795 -0.65 13.18 -5.58
N SER A 796 0.39 13.10 -4.72
CA SER A 796 0.53 12.12 -3.65
C SER A 796 1.01 12.80 -2.37
N GLY A 797 0.42 12.43 -1.23
CA GLY A 797 0.73 13.00 0.07
C GLY A 797 -0.24 12.55 1.15
N THR A 798 0.15 12.64 2.43
CA THR A 798 -0.81 12.60 3.55
C THR A 798 -1.78 13.80 3.50
N SER A 799 -1.40 14.85 2.78
CA SER A 799 -2.27 15.94 2.34
C SER A 799 -3.45 15.52 1.48
N MET A 800 -3.36 14.38 0.77
CA MET A 800 -4.45 13.84 -0.06
C MET A 800 -5.30 12.82 0.72
N SER A 801 -4.74 12.14 1.71
CA SER A 801 -5.51 11.23 2.58
C SER A 801 -6.28 11.97 3.67
N CYS A 802 -5.75 13.07 4.20
CA CYS A 802 -6.44 13.99 5.11
C CYS A 802 -7.85 14.42 4.65
N PRO A 803 -8.05 14.94 3.41
CA PRO A 803 -9.38 15.30 2.89
C PRO A 803 -10.26 14.09 2.56
N HIS A 804 -9.71 12.93 2.19
CA HIS A 804 -10.52 11.70 2.11
C HIS A 804 -11.12 11.36 3.49
N ALA A 805 -10.34 11.44 4.56
CA ALA A 805 -10.83 11.22 5.92
C ALA A 805 -11.76 12.33 6.43
N ALA A 806 -11.49 13.61 6.09
CA ALA A 806 -12.37 14.73 6.43
C ALA A 806 -13.73 14.60 5.74
N GLY A 807 -13.75 14.21 4.47
CA GLY A 807 -14.97 13.95 3.72
C GLY A 807 -15.73 12.72 4.24
N ALA A 808 -15.03 11.65 4.61
CA ALA A 808 -15.65 10.49 5.28
C ALA A 808 -16.26 10.87 6.63
N ALA A 809 -15.59 11.71 7.42
CA ALA A 809 -16.09 12.25 8.67
C ALA A 809 -17.32 13.17 8.46
N ALA A 810 -17.33 13.97 7.39
CA ALA A 810 -18.48 14.78 6.98
C ALA A 810 -19.68 13.91 6.57
N TYR A 811 -19.45 12.81 5.86
CA TYR A 811 -20.47 11.81 5.55
C TYR A 811 -21.05 11.20 6.84
N VAL A 812 -20.21 10.75 7.78
CA VAL A 812 -20.67 10.23 9.10
C VAL A 812 -21.49 11.27 9.88
N LYS A 813 -21.06 12.54 9.92
CA LYS A 813 -21.78 13.63 10.60
C LYS A 813 -23.10 14.00 9.90
N SER A 814 -23.23 13.78 8.59
CA SER A 814 -24.51 13.97 7.88
C SER A 814 -25.60 12.97 8.34
N PHE A 815 -25.21 11.73 8.69
CA PHE A 815 -26.10 10.72 9.29
C PHE A 815 -26.29 10.93 10.80
N ASN A 816 -25.30 11.49 11.49
CA ASN A 816 -25.28 11.66 12.95
C ASN A 816 -24.90 13.11 13.34
N PRO A 817 -25.77 14.12 13.14
CA PRO A 817 -25.40 15.54 13.29
C PRO A 817 -24.96 15.92 14.71
N GLU A 818 -25.58 15.31 15.72
CA GLU A 818 -25.35 15.57 17.15
C GLU A 818 -24.12 14.86 17.75
N TRP A 819 -23.31 14.17 16.93
CA TRP A 819 -22.15 13.43 17.43
C TRP A 819 -20.95 14.34 17.74
N SER A 820 -20.27 14.00 18.84
CA SER A 820 -19.01 14.64 19.21
C SER A 820 -17.91 14.33 18.18
N PRO A 821 -16.88 15.20 18.05
CA PRO A 821 -15.68 14.91 17.27
C PRO A 821 -15.06 13.56 17.62
N ALA A 822 -15.09 13.20 18.90
CA ALA A 822 -14.61 11.91 19.40
C ALA A 822 -15.47 10.72 18.94
N ALA A 823 -16.80 10.85 18.93
CA ALA A 823 -17.69 9.81 18.42
C ALA A 823 -17.51 9.58 16.90
N ILE A 824 -17.37 10.65 16.11
CA ILE A 824 -17.09 10.56 14.66
C ILE A 824 -15.73 9.91 14.41
N LYS A 825 -14.67 10.39 15.10
CA LYS A 825 -13.33 9.79 15.06
C LYS A 825 -13.37 8.31 15.46
N SER A 826 -14.09 7.97 16.53
CA SER A 826 -14.26 6.59 16.97
C SER A 826 -14.90 5.74 15.90
N ALA A 827 -15.97 6.20 15.25
CA ALA A 827 -16.68 5.42 14.24
C ALA A 827 -15.79 5.08 13.03
N LEU A 828 -14.98 6.05 12.57
CA LEU A 828 -14.03 5.88 11.48
C LEU A 828 -12.89 4.91 11.86
N MET A 829 -12.42 4.95 13.11
CA MET A 829 -11.38 4.04 13.61
C MET A 829 -11.93 2.62 13.86
N THR A 830 -13.09 2.46 14.50
CA THR A 830 -13.58 1.14 14.94
C THR A 830 -14.13 0.28 13.81
N THR A 831 -14.50 0.90 12.69
CA THR A 831 -14.96 0.20 11.48
C THR A 831 -13.91 0.10 10.38
N ALA A 832 -12.70 0.64 10.60
CA ALA A 832 -11.60 0.58 9.66
C ALA A 832 -11.22 -0.87 9.30
N SER A 833 -10.99 -1.12 8.02
CA SER A 833 -10.57 -2.43 7.52
C SER A 833 -9.13 -2.72 7.96
N PRO A 834 -8.88 -3.84 8.68
CA PRO A 834 -7.53 -4.21 9.11
C PRO A 834 -6.57 -4.35 7.93
N MET A 835 -5.29 -4.00 8.16
CA MET A 835 -4.24 -4.08 7.14
C MET A 835 -3.22 -5.17 7.48
N SER A 836 -2.55 -5.67 6.45
CA SER A 836 -1.52 -6.72 6.54
C SER A 836 -0.23 -6.17 7.14
N VAL A 837 0.34 -6.87 8.13
CA VAL A 837 1.65 -6.54 8.70
C VAL A 837 2.80 -7.00 7.79
N GLU A 838 2.53 -7.96 6.90
CA GLU A 838 3.45 -8.46 5.87
C GLU A 838 3.74 -7.40 4.81
N THR A 839 2.77 -6.53 4.49
CA THR A 839 2.95 -5.35 3.63
C THR A 839 3.25 -4.06 4.40
N ASN A 840 3.16 -4.07 5.74
CA ASN A 840 3.34 -2.90 6.61
C ASN A 840 4.07 -3.30 7.91
N SER A 841 5.41 -3.41 7.85
CA SER A 841 6.24 -3.90 8.97
C SER A 841 6.10 -3.12 10.28
N ASP A 842 5.74 -1.83 10.19
CA ASP A 842 5.58 -0.93 11.34
C ASP A 842 4.19 -1.11 12.01
N ALA A 843 3.35 -1.98 11.46
CA ALA A 843 2.00 -2.33 11.91
C ALA A 843 1.14 -1.09 12.18
N GLU A 844 0.51 -1.00 13.36
CA GLU A 844 -0.35 0.12 13.76
C GLU A 844 0.39 1.48 13.70
N PHE A 845 1.72 1.53 13.84
CA PHE A 845 2.46 2.79 13.71
C PHE A 845 2.56 3.28 12.25
N ALA A 846 2.19 2.47 11.26
CA ALA A 846 2.00 2.90 9.87
C ALA A 846 0.52 3.18 9.53
N TYR A 847 -0.41 2.28 9.90
CA TYR A 847 -1.82 2.36 9.46
C TYR A 847 -2.85 2.72 10.55
N GLY A 848 -2.45 2.88 11.80
CA GLY A 848 -3.37 3.14 12.92
C GLY A 848 -4.35 1.99 13.15
N ALA A 849 -5.65 2.27 13.13
CA ALA A 849 -6.68 1.24 13.17
C ALA A 849 -6.76 0.40 11.89
N GLY A 850 -6.41 0.96 10.72
CA GLY A 850 -6.52 0.32 9.41
C GLY A 850 -6.91 1.29 8.30
N HIS A 851 -7.34 0.75 7.15
CA HIS A 851 -7.83 1.53 6.02
C HIS A 851 -9.29 1.94 6.23
N ILE A 852 -9.59 3.22 6.00
CA ILE A 852 -10.91 3.81 6.28
C ILE A 852 -12.07 3.13 5.52
N ASP A 853 -13.21 2.96 6.17
CA ASP A 853 -14.46 2.45 5.58
C ASP A 853 -15.60 3.44 5.89
N PRO A 854 -15.91 4.39 4.98
CA PRO A 854 -16.91 5.41 5.25
C PRO A 854 -18.34 4.84 5.36
N VAL A 855 -18.63 3.71 4.68
CA VAL A 855 -19.97 3.12 4.63
C VAL A 855 -20.32 2.49 5.97
N LYS A 856 -19.42 1.70 6.56
CA LYS A 856 -19.59 1.14 7.91
C LYS A 856 -19.55 2.24 8.97
N ALA A 857 -18.66 3.22 8.85
CA ALA A 857 -18.50 4.27 9.85
C ALA A 857 -19.77 5.13 10.09
N ALA A 858 -20.70 5.19 9.13
CA ALA A 858 -21.98 5.86 9.35
C ALA A 858 -22.88 5.18 10.40
N ASN A 859 -22.69 3.87 10.65
CA ASN A 859 -23.43 3.07 11.62
C ASN A 859 -22.48 2.03 12.28
N PRO A 860 -21.63 2.44 13.25
CA PRO A 860 -20.55 1.63 13.81
C PRO A 860 -20.98 0.70 14.96
N GLY A 861 -22.26 0.71 15.35
CA GLY A 861 -22.75 -0.02 16.53
C GLY A 861 -22.42 0.68 17.85
N LEU A 862 -21.13 0.73 18.23
CA LEU A 862 -20.66 1.42 19.44
C LEU A 862 -19.62 2.49 19.12
N VAL A 863 -19.57 3.54 19.93
CA VAL A 863 -18.52 4.58 19.88
C VAL A 863 -17.87 4.83 21.24
N TYR A 864 -16.57 5.13 21.20
CA TYR A 864 -15.76 5.60 22.31
C TYR A 864 -15.83 7.14 22.34
N ASP A 865 -16.78 7.67 23.12
CA ASP A 865 -17.01 9.12 23.28
C ASP A 865 -16.02 9.73 24.29
N ILE A 866 -15.52 10.94 24.00
CA ILE A 866 -14.52 11.68 24.78
C ILE A 866 -14.91 13.16 24.81
N ARG A 867 -14.84 13.80 25.99
CA ARG A 867 -15.22 15.20 26.23
C ARG A 867 -14.02 16.04 26.68
N GLU A 868 -14.18 17.37 26.70
CA GLU A 868 -13.14 18.31 27.14
C GLU A 868 -12.51 17.92 28.49
N ALA A 869 -13.35 17.55 29.47
CA ALA A 869 -12.89 17.15 30.81
C ALA A 869 -11.99 15.89 30.81
N ASP A 870 -12.21 14.97 29.86
CA ASP A 870 -11.39 13.76 29.72
C ASP A 870 -10.02 14.11 29.13
N TYR A 871 -9.97 15.00 28.13
CA TYR A 871 -8.72 15.53 27.59
C TYR A 871 -7.95 16.37 28.62
N VAL A 872 -8.63 17.18 29.45
CA VAL A 872 -8.01 17.91 30.58
C VAL A 872 -7.43 16.93 31.60
N THR A 873 -8.13 15.85 31.93
CA THR A 873 -7.65 14.79 32.84
C THR A 873 -6.41 14.08 32.28
N PHE A 874 -6.40 13.79 30.97
CA PHE A 874 -5.23 13.28 30.26
C PHE A 874 -4.04 14.25 30.29
N LEU A 875 -4.28 15.55 30.08
CA LEU A 875 -3.24 16.58 30.14
C LEU A 875 -2.66 16.76 31.56
N CYS A 876 -3.49 16.68 32.59
CA CYS A 876 -3.00 16.61 33.97
C CYS A 876 -2.14 15.36 34.21
N GLY A 877 -2.55 14.20 33.69
CA GLY A 877 -1.76 12.96 33.72
C GLY A 877 -0.42 13.03 32.97
N GLN A 878 -0.32 13.90 31.96
CA GLN A 878 0.92 14.23 31.26
C GLN A 878 1.79 15.26 32.00
N GLY A 879 1.34 15.80 33.13
CA GLY A 879 2.10 16.77 33.94
C GLY A 879 2.02 18.22 33.46
N TYR A 880 1.05 18.57 32.59
CA TYR A 880 0.88 19.96 32.16
C TYR A 880 0.47 20.88 33.33
N SER A 881 0.93 22.13 33.29
CA SER A 881 0.66 23.09 34.36
C SER A 881 -0.76 23.68 34.27
N ASN A 882 -1.33 24.10 35.41
CA ASN A 882 -2.62 24.80 35.45
C ASN A 882 -2.63 26.04 34.53
N LYS A 883 -1.50 26.75 34.40
CA LYS A 883 -1.36 27.90 33.48
C LYS A 883 -1.44 27.46 32.01
N SER A 884 -0.85 26.32 31.67
CA SER A 884 -0.90 25.74 30.33
C SER A 884 -2.33 25.32 29.97
N LEU A 885 -3.06 24.74 30.94
CA LEU A 885 -4.46 24.37 30.78
C LEU A 885 -5.37 25.59 30.62
N SER A 886 -5.28 26.59 31.49
CA SER A 886 -6.21 27.74 31.45
C SER A 886 -6.08 28.60 30.19
N LEU A 887 -4.92 28.58 29.54
CA LEU A 887 -4.71 29.18 28.21
C LEU A 887 -5.50 28.49 27.09
N VAL A 888 -5.79 27.19 27.22
CA VAL A 888 -6.39 26.36 26.15
C VAL A 888 -7.84 25.95 26.47
N THR A 889 -8.23 25.84 27.74
CA THR A 889 -9.65 25.74 28.11
C THR A 889 -10.34 27.11 28.10
N GLY A 890 -9.59 28.21 28.23
CA GLY A 890 -10.12 29.55 28.46
C GLY A 890 -10.67 29.78 29.87
N ASP A 891 -10.47 28.82 30.78
CA ASP A 891 -10.99 28.86 32.16
C ASP A 891 -9.87 28.73 33.20
N ASN A 892 -9.82 29.68 34.13
CA ASN A 892 -8.86 29.69 35.24
C ASN A 892 -9.30 28.84 36.46
N SER A 893 -10.52 28.28 36.48
CA SER A 893 -10.95 27.34 37.52
C SER A 893 -10.43 25.91 37.27
N THR A 894 -10.19 25.58 36.01
CA THR A 894 -9.64 24.29 35.56
C THR A 894 -8.23 24.10 36.09
N THR A 895 -8.05 23.12 36.99
CA THR A 895 -6.79 22.86 37.69
C THR A 895 -6.52 21.37 37.84
N CYS A 896 -5.23 20.99 37.85
CA CYS A 896 -4.81 19.64 38.16
C CYS A 896 -4.82 19.40 39.68
N THR A 897 -5.86 18.70 40.13
CA THR A 897 -6.01 18.16 41.48
C THR A 897 -5.51 16.72 41.53
N LYS A 898 -5.47 16.11 42.73
CA LYS A 898 -5.22 14.66 42.84
C LYS A 898 -6.35 13.78 42.27
N ALA A 899 -7.53 14.33 41.97
CA ALA A 899 -8.68 13.57 41.47
C ALA A 899 -8.75 13.51 39.93
N ASN A 900 -8.15 14.48 39.23
CA ASN A 900 -8.06 14.53 37.76
C ASN A 900 -6.61 14.46 37.23
N ASN A 901 -5.63 14.21 38.09
CA ASN A 901 -4.31 13.72 37.66
C ASN A 901 -4.41 12.22 37.30
N GLY A 902 -5.08 11.95 36.17
CA GLY A 902 -5.42 10.61 35.73
C GLY A 902 -4.27 9.88 35.03
N THR A 903 -4.41 8.57 34.88
CA THR A 903 -3.48 7.73 34.13
C THR A 903 -3.64 7.98 32.63
N VAL A 904 -2.53 8.35 31.97
CA VAL A 904 -2.48 8.85 30.57
C VAL A 904 -3.19 7.93 29.56
N TRP A 905 -3.07 6.62 29.76
CA TRP A 905 -3.64 5.57 28.91
C TRP A 905 -5.13 5.29 29.13
N ASP A 906 -5.73 5.86 30.18
CA ASP A 906 -7.17 5.78 30.47
C ASP A 906 -8.00 6.86 29.76
N LEU A 907 -7.37 7.73 28.96
CA LEU A 907 -8.09 8.48 27.93
C LEU A 907 -8.87 7.48 27.05
N ASN A 908 -10.17 7.72 26.86
CA ASN A 908 -11.12 6.76 26.29
C ASN A 908 -10.99 6.62 24.75
N MET A 909 -9.78 6.36 24.26
CA MET A 909 -9.47 6.15 22.85
C MET A 909 -9.98 4.78 22.36
N PRO A 910 -10.40 4.66 21.09
CA PRO A 910 -10.78 3.39 20.45
C PRO A 910 -9.56 2.51 20.11
N SER A 911 -8.47 2.63 20.87
CA SER A 911 -7.20 1.92 20.70
C SER A 911 -6.49 1.76 22.05
N PHE A 912 -5.58 0.79 22.10
CA PHE A 912 -4.76 0.48 23.27
C PHE A 912 -3.29 0.49 22.84
N ALA A 913 -2.50 1.41 23.38
CA ALA A 913 -1.05 1.44 23.19
C ALA A 913 -0.36 1.31 24.55
N LEU A 914 0.66 0.45 24.63
CA LEU A 914 1.54 0.34 25.77
C LEU A 914 3.01 0.31 25.34
N SER A 915 3.80 1.18 25.94
CA SER A 915 5.24 1.25 25.71
C SER A 915 6.07 0.77 26.91
N THR A 916 7.26 0.25 26.66
CA THR A 916 8.28 -0.11 27.66
C THR A 916 9.70 0.21 27.15
N GLN A 917 10.62 0.49 28.07
CA GLN A 917 12.07 0.59 27.79
C GLN A 917 12.83 -0.72 28.11
N SER A 918 12.13 -1.73 28.64
CA SER A 918 12.73 -3.02 29.00
C SER A 918 12.04 -4.16 28.25
N SER A 919 12.84 -4.93 27.51
CA SER A 919 12.40 -6.14 26.80
C SER A 919 12.35 -7.38 27.68
N THR A 920 12.82 -7.30 28.93
CA THR A 920 12.93 -8.44 29.85
C THR A 920 12.07 -8.27 31.11
N ALA A 921 11.78 -7.05 31.55
CA ALA A 921 10.85 -6.83 32.65
C ALA A 921 9.40 -7.08 32.21
N PRO A 922 8.59 -7.83 32.98
CA PRO A 922 7.18 -7.98 32.69
C PRO A 922 6.45 -6.65 32.91
N ILE A 923 5.73 -6.19 31.90
CA ILE A 923 4.80 -5.06 32.01
C ILE A 923 3.40 -5.57 32.35
N THR A 924 2.64 -4.75 33.08
CA THR A 924 1.19 -4.90 33.21
C THR A 924 0.56 -3.52 33.03
N ARG A 925 -0.39 -3.40 32.12
CA ARG A 925 -1.11 -2.16 31.84
C ARG A 925 -2.61 -2.43 31.92
N VAL A 926 -3.32 -1.58 32.65
CA VAL A 926 -4.77 -1.63 32.81
C VAL A 926 -5.35 -0.40 32.13
N PHE A 927 -6.33 -0.61 31.24
CA PHE A 927 -7.00 0.42 30.46
C PHE A 927 -8.49 0.38 30.75
N HIS A 928 -9.04 1.49 31.23
CA HIS A 928 -10.47 1.69 31.43
C HIS A 928 -11.07 2.28 30.15
N ARG A 929 -12.22 1.76 29.71
CA ARG A 929 -12.93 2.25 28.54
C ARG A 929 -14.43 2.29 28.78
N THR A 930 -15.11 3.20 28.07
CA THR A 930 -16.57 3.35 28.09
C THR A 930 -17.09 3.55 26.68
N VAL A 931 -18.02 2.69 26.27
CA VAL A 931 -18.64 2.69 24.94
C VAL A 931 -20.10 3.08 25.04
N THR A 932 -20.59 3.81 24.02
CA THR A 932 -21.97 4.29 23.91
C THR A 932 -22.66 3.60 22.74
N ASN A 933 -23.86 3.05 22.95
CA ASN A 933 -24.59 2.31 21.92
C ASN A 933 -25.39 3.23 20.99
N PHE A 934 -25.13 3.10 19.68
CA PHE A 934 -25.88 3.73 18.58
C PHE A 934 -26.33 2.71 17.50
N GLY A 935 -26.12 1.41 17.73
CA GLY A 935 -26.57 0.32 16.86
C GLY A 935 -27.98 -0.14 17.20
N SER A 936 -28.16 -1.45 17.44
CA SER A 936 -29.44 -2.01 17.89
C SER A 936 -29.79 -1.51 19.32
N PRO A 937 -31.01 -0.96 19.58
CA PRO A 937 -31.36 -0.39 20.88
C PRO A 937 -31.25 -1.37 22.05
N VAL A 938 -31.62 -2.62 21.82
CA VAL A 938 -31.35 -3.75 22.71
C VAL A 938 -30.35 -4.65 22.00
N SER A 939 -29.19 -4.87 22.61
CA SER A 939 -28.05 -5.58 22.00
C SER A 939 -27.16 -6.20 23.07
N VAL A 940 -26.44 -7.26 22.70
CA VAL A 940 -25.47 -7.93 23.55
C VAL A 940 -24.19 -8.13 22.72
N TYR A 941 -23.14 -7.39 23.07
CA TYR A 941 -21.84 -7.50 22.43
C TYR A 941 -20.94 -8.43 23.23
N GLN A 942 -20.25 -9.34 22.55
CA GLN A 942 -19.24 -10.23 23.14
C GLN A 942 -17.82 -9.78 22.74
N ALA A 943 -16.88 -9.82 23.69
CA ALA A 943 -15.47 -9.53 23.44
C ALA A 943 -14.77 -10.71 22.75
N THR A 944 -14.20 -10.45 21.58
CA THR A 944 -13.24 -11.33 20.91
C THR A 944 -11.86 -10.68 20.95
N VAL A 945 -10.84 -11.41 21.38
CA VAL A 945 -9.49 -10.87 21.63
C VAL A 945 -8.45 -11.65 20.84
N VAL A 946 -7.64 -10.91 20.07
CA VAL A 946 -6.40 -11.40 19.45
C VAL A 946 -5.25 -10.74 20.19
N PRO A 947 -4.60 -11.42 21.16
CA PRO A 947 -3.55 -10.81 21.96
C PRO A 947 -2.25 -10.64 21.15
N PRO A 948 -1.46 -9.57 21.38
CA PRO A 948 -0.16 -9.42 20.72
C PRO A 948 0.82 -10.56 21.11
N PRO A 949 1.68 -11.05 20.20
CA PRO A 949 2.52 -12.21 20.48
C PRO A 949 3.46 -12.04 21.69
N GLY A 950 3.28 -12.89 22.72
CA GLY A 950 4.04 -12.82 23.97
C GLY A 950 3.35 -12.03 25.10
N LEU A 951 2.18 -11.44 24.83
CA LEU A 951 1.32 -10.81 25.83
C LEU A 951 0.05 -11.63 26.05
N GLU A 952 -0.45 -11.61 27.28
CA GLU A 952 -1.82 -11.98 27.64
C GLU A 952 -2.68 -10.71 27.63
N VAL A 953 -3.94 -10.85 27.25
CA VAL A 953 -4.95 -9.77 27.25
C VAL A 953 -6.24 -10.31 27.85
N ARG A 954 -6.76 -9.63 28.88
CA ARG A 954 -8.03 -9.95 29.55
C ARG A 954 -8.99 -8.77 29.47
N VAL A 955 -10.28 -9.04 29.34
CA VAL A 955 -11.34 -8.03 29.23
C VAL A 955 -12.44 -8.35 30.25
N ASP A 956 -12.79 -7.38 31.09
CA ASP A 956 -13.79 -7.53 32.16
C ASP A 956 -14.76 -6.33 32.20
N PRO A 957 -16.10 -6.55 32.13
CA PRO A 957 -16.74 -7.80 31.74
C PRO A 957 -16.43 -8.15 30.28
N SER A 958 -16.48 -9.43 29.91
CA SER A 958 -16.29 -9.91 28.52
C SER A 958 -17.55 -9.83 27.66
N VAL A 959 -18.66 -9.34 28.21
CA VAL A 959 -19.97 -9.18 27.54
C VAL A 959 -20.61 -7.87 27.98
N LEU A 960 -21.07 -7.05 27.03
CA LEU A 960 -21.79 -5.79 27.28
C LEU A 960 -23.25 -5.90 26.83
N THR A 961 -24.19 -5.65 27.73
CA THR A 961 -25.64 -5.66 27.43
C THR A 961 -26.20 -4.25 27.44
N PHE A 962 -26.83 -3.84 26.33
CA PHE A 962 -27.52 -2.57 26.19
C PHE A 962 -29.04 -2.79 26.12
N LYS A 963 -29.79 -1.84 26.66
CA LYS A 963 -31.26 -1.83 26.76
C LYS A 963 -31.90 -0.63 26.07
N SER A 964 -31.11 0.38 25.73
CA SER A 964 -31.52 1.51 24.89
C SER A 964 -30.36 2.01 24.02
N LEU A 965 -30.71 2.81 23.00
CA LEU A 965 -29.77 3.75 22.38
C LEU A 965 -29.26 4.75 23.42
N GLY A 966 -28.06 5.29 23.19
CA GLY A 966 -27.40 6.26 24.07
C GLY A 966 -26.94 5.70 25.42
N GLN A 967 -27.28 4.45 25.75
CA GLN A 967 -26.77 3.81 26.97
C GLN A 967 -25.25 3.65 26.86
N LYS A 968 -24.55 4.02 27.94
CA LYS A 968 -23.12 3.76 28.12
C LYS A 968 -22.89 2.47 28.90
N GLN A 969 -21.83 1.75 28.56
CA GLN A 969 -21.29 0.63 29.32
C GLN A 969 -19.77 0.74 29.42
N SER A 970 -19.20 0.34 30.55
CA SER A 970 -17.77 0.45 30.84
C SER A 970 -17.14 -0.93 31.00
N PHE A 971 -15.87 -1.05 30.61
CA PHE A 971 -15.08 -2.27 30.73
C PHE A 971 -13.60 -1.94 30.95
N VAL A 972 -12.86 -2.94 31.40
CA VAL A 972 -11.43 -2.88 31.69
C VAL A 972 -10.69 -3.85 30.78
N VAL A 973 -9.61 -3.41 30.15
CA VAL A 973 -8.66 -4.26 29.44
C VAL A 973 -7.36 -4.31 30.23
N THR A 974 -6.93 -5.51 30.61
CA THR A 974 -5.63 -5.74 31.25
C THR A 974 -4.71 -6.44 30.26
N VAL A 975 -3.53 -5.88 30.02
CA VAL A 975 -2.49 -6.43 29.15
C VAL A 975 -1.25 -6.73 29.99
N ASN A 976 -0.76 -7.96 29.96
CA ASN A 976 0.36 -8.42 30.79
C ASN A 976 1.33 -9.33 30.03
N GLY A 977 2.64 -9.17 30.20
CA GLY A 977 3.67 -9.99 29.55
C GLY A 977 4.97 -9.25 29.31
N THR A 978 5.79 -9.70 28.34
CA THR A 978 7.07 -9.06 27.98
C THR A 978 7.08 -8.64 26.50
N ILE A 979 7.57 -7.42 26.23
CA ILE A 979 7.61 -6.86 24.87
C ILE A 979 9.00 -7.13 24.26
N SER A 980 9.09 -8.17 23.44
CA SER A 980 10.36 -8.70 22.91
C SER A 980 10.74 -8.18 21.52
N LYS A 981 9.89 -7.36 20.88
CA LYS A 981 10.09 -6.77 19.55
C LYS A 981 9.78 -5.27 19.59
N TYR A 982 10.28 -4.53 18.59
CA TYR A 982 9.99 -3.10 18.40
C TYR A 982 8.48 -2.79 18.36
N VAL A 983 7.71 -3.62 17.65
CA VAL A 983 6.23 -3.55 17.62
C VAL A 983 5.64 -4.96 17.72
N LEU A 984 4.53 -5.07 18.45
CA LEU A 984 3.67 -6.25 18.54
C LEU A 984 2.21 -5.79 18.33
N SER A 985 1.50 -6.45 17.40
CA SER A 985 0.13 -6.11 17.02
C SER A 985 -0.88 -7.14 17.54
N GLY A 986 -2.07 -6.67 17.89
CA GLY A 986 -3.24 -7.44 18.29
C GLY A 986 -4.52 -6.59 18.19
N SER A 987 -5.66 -7.10 18.64
CA SER A 987 -6.90 -6.32 18.70
C SER A 987 -7.97 -6.90 19.64
N LEU A 988 -8.82 -6.02 20.16
CA LEU A 988 -10.13 -6.34 20.72
C LEU A 988 -11.20 -6.06 19.65
N VAL A 989 -12.20 -6.92 19.55
CA VAL A 989 -13.43 -6.68 18.78
C VAL A 989 -14.63 -6.92 19.69
N TRP A 990 -15.56 -5.97 19.75
CA TRP A 990 -16.91 -6.19 20.28
C TRP A 990 -17.83 -6.57 19.11
N ASP A 991 -18.52 -7.71 19.23
CA ASP A 991 -19.40 -8.24 18.18
C ASP A 991 -20.79 -8.58 18.75
N ASP A 992 -21.87 -8.07 18.14
CA ASP A 992 -23.28 -8.42 18.46
C ASP A 992 -23.95 -9.29 17.38
N GLY A 993 -23.18 -9.76 16.39
CA GLY A 993 -23.65 -10.48 15.21
C GLY A 993 -24.03 -9.59 14.02
N VAL A 994 -24.10 -8.26 14.21
CA VAL A 994 -24.41 -7.26 13.18
C VAL A 994 -23.31 -6.22 13.06
N TYR A 995 -22.86 -5.67 14.19
CA TYR A 995 -21.82 -4.65 14.30
C TYR A 995 -20.55 -5.22 14.90
N GLN A 996 -19.41 -4.96 14.26
CA GLN A 996 -18.08 -5.33 14.74
C GLN A 996 -17.28 -4.07 15.04
N VAL A 997 -16.98 -3.85 16.32
CA VAL A 997 -16.31 -2.64 16.82
C VAL A 997 -14.89 -3.00 17.21
N ARG A 998 -13.94 -2.79 16.29
CA ARG A 998 -12.54 -3.18 16.48
C ARG A 998 -11.71 -2.07 17.11
N SER A 999 -10.85 -2.42 18.05
CA SER A 999 -9.81 -1.55 18.60
C SER A 999 -8.45 -2.26 18.51
N PRO A 1000 -7.44 -1.66 17.86
CA PRO A 1000 -6.10 -2.24 17.84
C PRO A 1000 -5.46 -2.21 19.24
N ILE A 1001 -4.63 -3.22 19.51
CA ILE A 1001 -3.77 -3.31 20.69
C ILE A 1001 -2.33 -3.35 20.15
N VAL A 1002 -1.56 -2.29 20.40
CA VAL A 1002 -0.16 -2.20 20.01
C VAL A 1002 0.73 -2.16 21.25
N ALA A 1003 1.83 -2.91 21.22
CA ALA A 1003 2.85 -2.88 22.26
C ALA A 1003 4.22 -2.57 21.64
N SER A 1004 4.97 -1.62 22.22
CA SER A 1004 6.26 -1.17 21.68
C SER A 1004 7.42 -1.23 22.69
N LEU A 1005 8.61 -1.49 22.15
CA LEU A 1005 9.88 -1.36 22.84
C LEU A 1005 10.55 -0.06 22.36
N ASN A 1006 10.76 0.87 23.30
CA ASN A 1006 11.24 2.24 23.06
C ASN A 1006 12.68 2.43 23.57
#